data_AF-A0A9P6BTJ7-F1
#
_entry.id   AF-A0A9P6BTJ7-F1
#
_cell.length_a   1.000
_cell.length_b   1.000
_cell.length_c   1.000
_cell.angle_alpha   90.00
_cell.angle_beta   90.00
_cell.angle_gamma   90.00
#
_symmetry.space_group_name_H-M   'P 1'
#
loop_
_entity.id
_entity.type
_entity.pdbx_description
1 polymer ?
#
loop_
_entity_poly.entity_id
_entity_poly.type
_entity_poly.pdbx_seq_one_letter_code
_entity_poly.pdbx_strand_id
1 'polypeptide(L)'
;MKIVDRIAQKKAEGKPYYSFEYFPPKTSQGLSNLIDRIGRMQSMSPTFVTCTWGAGGSTFEKTTELSAVAQTVHGLETCMHLTCTNMDRGKVDDALKEAKNAGIQNILALRGDPPRGQEYWTQVDDTFVHAIDLVRYIRQQYGDYFCIGVAGYPEGHMDNTTLSSDEEILFLKEKIDAGANFVLTQLFYDVEGFLAWEKKCRSHGIVCPIIPGIMPIQSYNGFRRITNLAKIRIPATVTHALEPIKTDDQKVKDYGVELAASIIDSLLKAGISGFHICTLNLEKSVRLILERVGFIPSAASAAAGKQQKSQLGNDPAHPNLSGTPAAAAATAAIAADTHLNPLIWKAPDSTHGHSESWDDFPNGRWGDARSPAFGDLDGYGASLKVEPAKALEMWRRPKNTEDISQLFVQFIQGKIPLLPWSEGSPLPETEAIQSKLVACNERGLWTVGSQPAVNGKPSTDPLVGWGPKGGYVYQKGFLELFVGPNEVEAMIQKLRTVSPWITFLAASRDGDIVTNTTGDVLEEQRKIAELKKVCGKKQSDLDSSARISSPTTNTPPVCATPFISKAGDELVEGPNALTWGVFPGKEIIQPTVIEKVSFLAWRDEAFEIWREWEHLYPKGSESRKLLHQIGHDYWLLNVVHNDYRNENGIWDILITNHQSSALPNPLLIKLIAMATTFKFGPHTISAGQVFFKTKHSLGLVNLKPILPGRKSPVQITVKPRNTKGRERSIVSDIFQSSQKIGTVIEKEYGGTSLTIACQDGPEAGQSVPHCHIHIIPRRLGDFANNDDIYNEITQNTKELLTKSDPAAETERKTGVDNEERKPRSEQEMAQEALRLASFFQEE
;
A
#
# COMPACT_ATOMS: atom_id res chain seq x y z
N MET A 1 -13.05 24.96 27.47
CA MET A 1 -12.43 26.26 27.87
C MET A 1 -11.99 27.01 26.61
N LYS A 2 -11.91 28.35 26.65
CA LYS A 2 -11.36 29.14 25.54
C LYS A 2 -9.84 29.01 25.46
N ILE A 3 -9.30 28.95 24.24
CA ILE A 3 -7.86 28.83 23.97
C ILE A 3 -7.06 29.99 24.55
N VAL A 4 -7.55 31.23 24.44
CA VAL A 4 -6.82 32.40 24.95
C VAL A 4 -6.62 32.37 26.46
N ASP A 5 -7.57 31.84 27.22
CA ASP A 5 -7.47 31.69 28.68
C ASP A 5 -6.38 30.68 29.04
N ARG A 6 -6.31 29.56 28.30
CA ARG A 6 -5.24 28.56 28.47
C ARG A 6 -3.87 29.08 28.07
N ILE A 7 -3.79 29.87 27.01
CA ILE A 7 -2.53 30.54 26.61
C ILE A 7 -2.09 31.52 27.69
N ALA A 8 -3.01 32.30 28.27
CA ALA A 8 -2.72 33.20 29.38
C ALA A 8 -2.22 32.43 30.61
N GLN A 9 -2.87 31.31 30.96
CA GLN A 9 -2.42 30.42 32.04
C GLN A 9 -1.00 29.89 31.81
N LYS A 10 -0.72 29.31 30.63
CA LYS A 10 0.61 28.76 30.30
C LYS A 10 1.71 29.82 30.33
N LYS A 11 1.41 31.03 29.83
CA LYS A 11 2.31 32.19 29.93
C LYS A 11 2.55 32.62 31.38
N ALA A 12 1.53 32.64 32.23
CA ALA A 12 1.67 32.95 33.66
C ALA A 12 2.49 31.89 34.42
N GLU A 13 2.41 30.61 34.00
CA GLU A 13 3.26 29.53 34.51
C GLU A 13 4.72 29.59 33.99
N GLY A 14 5.04 30.50 33.06
CA GLY A 14 6.36 30.58 32.42
C GLY A 14 6.70 29.38 31.52
N LYS A 15 5.71 28.60 31.10
CA LYS A 15 5.90 27.36 30.33
C LYS A 15 5.60 27.56 28.84
N PRO A 16 6.32 26.87 27.94
CA PRO A 16 5.89 26.76 26.56
C PRO A 16 4.55 26.02 26.45
N TYR A 17 3.81 26.30 25.38
CA TYR A 17 2.56 25.63 25.06
C TYR A 17 2.56 25.18 23.60
N TYR A 18 1.90 24.07 23.33
CA TYR A 18 1.80 23.49 22.00
C TYR A 18 0.42 22.88 21.79
N SER A 19 0.09 22.69 20.51
CA SER A 19 -1.18 22.17 20.04
C SER A 19 -0.97 21.27 18.83
N PHE A 20 -1.93 20.37 18.58
CA PHE A 20 -1.87 19.39 17.51
C PHE A 20 -3.01 19.62 16.50
N GLU A 21 -2.69 19.51 15.21
CA GLU A 21 -3.68 19.47 14.13
C GLU A 21 -3.88 18.05 13.61
N TYR A 22 -5.15 17.66 13.49
CA TYR A 22 -5.60 16.40 12.94
C TYR A 22 -6.56 16.64 11.78
N PHE A 23 -6.53 15.76 10.77
CA PHE A 23 -7.51 15.77 9.68
C PHE A 23 -8.44 14.56 9.75
N PRO A 24 -9.73 14.68 9.35
CA PRO A 24 -10.65 13.55 9.35
C PRO A 24 -10.20 12.48 8.33
N PRO A 25 -10.00 11.21 8.72
CA PRO A 25 -9.51 10.19 7.80
C PRO A 25 -10.50 9.83 6.68
N LYS A 26 -9.96 9.34 5.56
CA LYS A 26 -10.81 8.90 4.42
C LYS A 26 -11.69 7.70 4.78
N THR A 27 -11.20 6.77 5.62
CA THR A 27 -11.87 5.50 5.97
C THR A 27 -12.36 5.48 7.43
N SER A 28 -13.41 4.71 7.72
CA SER A 28 -13.94 4.55 9.09
C SER A 28 -12.95 3.85 10.02
N GLN A 29 -12.14 2.91 9.50
CA GLN A 29 -11.07 2.29 10.28
C GLN A 29 -9.93 3.26 10.59
N GLY A 30 -9.57 4.12 9.63
CA GLY A 30 -8.63 5.23 9.85
C GLY A 30 -9.13 6.20 10.92
N LEU A 31 -10.43 6.50 10.96
CA LEU A 31 -11.06 7.32 12.00
C LEU A 31 -10.97 6.65 13.38
N SER A 32 -11.34 5.37 13.50
CA SER A 32 -11.18 4.62 14.76
C SER A 32 -9.73 4.64 15.26
N ASN A 33 -8.79 4.37 14.36
CA ASN A 33 -7.36 4.36 14.68
C ASN A 33 -6.80 5.77 14.98
N LEU A 34 -7.46 6.84 14.51
CA LEU A 34 -7.14 8.23 14.87
C LEU A 34 -7.63 8.55 16.28
N ILE A 35 -8.83 8.11 16.65
CA ILE A 35 -9.41 8.32 17.99
C ILE A 35 -8.49 7.66 19.06
N ASP A 36 -8.09 6.41 18.85
CA ASP A 36 -7.11 5.73 19.72
C ASP A 36 -5.77 6.48 19.81
N ARG A 37 -5.33 7.08 18.70
CA ARG A 37 -4.09 7.85 18.60
C ARG A 37 -4.18 9.19 19.32
N ILE A 38 -5.32 9.88 19.23
CA ILE A 38 -5.63 11.08 20.01
C ILE A 38 -5.57 10.75 21.51
N GLY A 39 -6.12 9.61 21.93
CA GLY A 39 -6.01 9.10 23.31
C GLY A 39 -4.56 8.88 23.78
N ARG A 40 -3.66 8.39 22.91
CA ARG A 40 -2.22 8.28 23.25
C ARG A 40 -1.53 9.64 23.26
N MET A 41 -1.78 10.48 22.26
CA MET A 41 -1.17 11.82 22.12
C MET A 41 -1.65 12.79 23.20
N GLN A 42 -2.82 12.56 23.82
CA GLN A 42 -3.26 13.26 25.03
C GLN A 42 -2.24 13.18 26.17
N SER A 43 -1.50 12.07 26.30
CA SER A 43 -0.44 11.93 27.32
C SER A 43 0.71 12.92 27.13
N MET A 44 0.91 13.41 25.90
CA MET A 44 1.85 14.50 25.58
C MET A 44 1.32 15.87 26.01
N SER A 45 0.15 15.96 26.65
CA SER A 45 -0.40 17.18 27.26
C SER A 45 -0.49 18.42 26.32
N PRO A 46 -1.01 18.29 25.08
CA PRO A 46 -1.29 19.45 24.24
C PRO A 46 -2.27 20.41 24.94
N THR A 47 -2.07 21.70 24.74
CA THR A 47 -2.89 22.74 25.40
C THR A 47 -4.29 22.84 24.78
N PHE A 48 -4.37 22.58 23.48
CA PHE A 48 -5.58 22.38 22.69
C PHE A 48 -5.24 21.51 21.47
N VAL A 49 -6.27 20.99 20.80
CA VAL A 49 -6.16 20.31 19.49
C VAL A 49 -7.06 21.02 18.47
N THR A 50 -6.77 20.81 17.20
CA THR A 50 -7.57 21.33 16.08
C THR A 50 -7.94 20.21 15.12
N CYS A 51 -9.12 20.33 14.50
CA CYS A 51 -9.62 19.39 13.52
C CYS A 51 -9.91 20.14 12.21
N THR A 52 -9.27 19.72 11.13
CA THR A 52 -9.38 20.40 9.83
C THR A 52 -10.74 20.23 9.16
N TRP A 53 -11.05 21.13 8.24
CA TRP A 53 -12.33 21.23 7.54
C TRP A 53 -12.08 21.27 6.04
N GLY A 54 -12.64 20.30 5.29
CA GLY A 54 -12.49 20.20 3.85
C GLY A 54 -13.23 21.31 3.09
N ALA A 55 -12.73 21.65 1.90
CA ALA A 55 -13.29 22.70 1.07
C ALA A 55 -14.79 22.48 0.80
N GLY A 56 -15.60 23.56 0.92
CA GLY A 56 -17.06 23.50 0.75
C GLY A 56 -17.82 22.65 1.77
N GLY A 57 -17.18 22.26 2.88
CA GLY A 57 -17.79 21.36 3.87
C GLY A 57 -17.85 19.90 3.40
N SER A 58 -16.96 19.48 2.51
CA SER A 58 -16.84 18.08 2.05
C SER A 58 -16.57 17.09 3.18
N THR A 59 -16.04 17.56 4.32
CA THR A 59 -15.81 16.74 5.53
C THR A 59 -16.75 17.08 6.69
N PHE A 60 -17.84 17.84 6.49
CA PHE A 60 -18.75 18.34 7.55
C PHE A 60 -18.95 17.32 8.68
N GLU A 61 -19.54 16.17 8.35
CA GLU A 61 -19.92 15.13 9.33
C GLU A 61 -18.70 14.56 10.06
N LYS A 62 -17.63 14.25 9.31
CA LYS A 62 -16.40 13.69 9.87
C LYS A 62 -15.63 14.68 10.74
N THR A 63 -15.67 15.98 10.41
CA THR A 63 -15.02 17.03 11.20
C THR A 63 -15.80 17.31 12.47
N THR A 64 -17.14 17.39 12.42
CA THR A 64 -17.95 17.60 13.63
C THR A 64 -17.89 16.38 14.55
N GLU A 65 -17.97 15.16 14.01
CA GLU A 65 -17.76 13.91 14.77
C GLU A 65 -16.39 13.86 15.45
N LEU A 66 -15.29 14.01 14.70
CA LEU A 66 -13.93 13.96 15.24
C LEU A 66 -13.71 15.03 16.33
N SER A 67 -14.24 16.25 16.10
CA SER A 67 -14.13 17.34 17.07
C SER A 67 -14.93 17.06 18.34
N ALA A 68 -16.14 16.50 18.21
CA ALA A 68 -16.99 16.13 19.34
C ALA A 68 -16.36 15.00 20.16
N VAL A 69 -15.76 13.98 19.51
CA VAL A 69 -15.06 12.88 20.20
C VAL A 69 -13.82 13.39 20.95
N ALA A 70 -12.99 14.23 20.32
CA ALA A 70 -11.84 14.85 20.98
C ALA A 70 -12.26 15.66 22.23
N GLN A 71 -13.36 16.42 22.13
CA GLN A 71 -13.85 17.27 23.21
C GLN A 71 -14.54 16.50 24.35
N THR A 72 -15.35 15.48 24.03
CA THR A 72 -16.24 14.80 25.00
C THR A 72 -15.67 13.48 25.54
N VAL A 73 -14.97 12.69 24.72
CA VAL A 73 -14.41 11.39 25.12
C VAL A 73 -13.01 11.55 25.70
N HIS A 74 -12.15 12.32 25.03
CA HIS A 74 -10.77 12.54 25.50
C HIS A 74 -10.65 13.76 26.43
N GLY A 75 -11.65 14.64 26.48
CA GLY A 75 -11.56 15.86 27.30
C GLY A 75 -10.48 16.84 26.84
N LEU A 76 -10.13 16.80 25.54
CA LEU A 76 -9.17 17.72 24.95
C LEU A 76 -9.88 19.00 24.52
N GLU A 77 -9.35 20.16 24.90
CA GLU A 77 -9.82 21.44 24.39
C GLU A 77 -9.68 21.47 22.87
N THR A 78 -10.82 21.44 22.20
CA THR A 78 -10.87 21.28 20.75
C THR A 78 -11.19 22.60 20.07
N CYS A 79 -10.59 22.80 18.90
CA CYS A 79 -10.85 23.92 18.01
C CYS A 79 -11.23 23.40 16.61
N MET A 80 -12.50 23.54 16.27
CA MET A 80 -13.01 23.08 14.99
C MET A 80 -12.70 24.10 13.90
N HIS A 81 -12.14 23.68 12.78
CA HIS A 81 -12.01 24.56 11.61
C HIS A 81 -13.38 24.75 10.97
N LEU A 82 -13.64 25.95 10.42
CA LEU A 82 -14.88 26.23 9.71
C LEU A 82 -14.60 27.20 8.56
N THR A 83 -14.91 26.78 7.34
CA THR A 83 -14.85 27.64 6.14
C THR A 83 -16.21 28.28 5.87
N CYS A 84 -16.25 29.45 5.23
CA CYS A 84 -17.49 30.15 4.91
C CYS A 84 -17.82 30.23 3.41
N THR A 85 -16.85 30.00 2.53
CA THR A 85 -17.09 29.93 1.07
C THR A 85 -17.48 28.52 0.63
N ASN A 86 -18.25 28.44 -0.46
CA ASN A 86 -18.80 27.20 -1.04
C ASN A 86 -19.68 26.38 -0.08
N MET A 87 -20.27 27.02 0.93
CA MET A 87 -21.22 26.40 1.86
C MET A 87 -22.52 27.21 1.90
N ASP A 88 -23.64 26.49 1.96
CA ASP A 88 -24.92 27.10 2.34
C ASP A 88 -24.86 27.57 3.79
N ARG A 89 -25.49 28.71 4.10
CA ARG A 89 -25.49 29.29 5.44
C ARG A 89 -26.13 28.36 6.48
N GLY A 90 -27.12 27.56 6.13
CA GLY A 90 -27.70 26.53 6.99
C GLY A 90 -26.65 25.54 7.48
N LYS A 91 -25.69 25.14 6.63
CA LYS A 91 -24.56 24.29 7.06
C LYS A 91 -23.61 25.01 8.02
N VAL A 92 -23.42 26.32 7.89
CA VAL A 92 -22.62 27.11 8.84
C VAL A 92 -23.33 27.18 10.20
N ASP A 93 -24.65 27.39 10.20
CA ASP A 93 -25.49 27.40 11.41
C ASP A 93 -25.51 26.03 12.11
N ASP A 94 -25.69 24.94 11.35
CA ASP A 94 -25.67 23.57 11.88
C ASP A 94 -24.29 23.20 12.45
N ALA A 95 -23.19 23.52 11.77
CA ALA A 95 -21.84 23.28 12.29
C ALA A 95 -21.57 24.01 13.62
N LEU A 96 -21.99 25.29 13.72
CA LEU A 96 -21.83 26.07 14.95
C LEU A 96 -22.74 25.57 16.08
N LYS A 97 -23.94 25.08 15.75
CA LYS A 97 -24.88 24.46 16.69
C LYS A 97 -24.35 23.12 17.20
N GLU A 98 -23.84 22.25 16.32
CA GLU A 98 -23.20 20.98 16.70
C GLU A 98 -21.98 21.21 17.60
N ALA A 99 -21.08 22.13 17.23
CA ALA A 99 -19.93 22.49 18.04
C ALA A 99 -20.35 22.95 19.45
N LYS A 100 -21.35 23.84 19.55
CA LYS A 100 -21.89 24.30 20.84
C LYS A 100 -22.53 23.18 21.66
N ASN A 101 -23.26 22.27 21.02
CA ASN A 101 -23.88 21.11 21.67
C ASN A 101 -22.83 20.13 22.22
N ALA A 102 -21.73 19.93 21.50
CA ALA A 102 -20.56 19.16 21.94
C ALA A 102 -19.70 19.88 23.01
N GLY A 103 -20.08 21.10 23.44
CA GLY A 103 -19.33 21.90 24.40
C GLY A 103 -18.04 22.53 23.86
N ILE A 104 -17.83 22.51 22.54
CA ILE A 104 -16.68 23.14 21.88
C ILE A 104 -16.85 24.65 21.98
N GLN A 105 -15.81 25.32 22.51
CA GLN A 105 -15.77 26.78 22.67
C GLN A 105 -14.78 27.46 21.72
N ASN A 106 -14.18 26.75 20.78
CA ASN A 106 -13.13 27.30 19.91
C ASN A 106 -13.41 26.98 18.44
N ILE A 107 -13.40 28.00 17.58
CA ILE A 107 -13.61 27.87 16.13
C ILE A 107 -12.44 28.57 15.42
N LEU A 108 -11.80 27.92 14.44
CA LEU A 108 -10.89 28.59 13.52
C LEU A 108 -11.69 29.05 12.30
N ALA A 109 -11.97 30.35 12.24
CA ALA A 109 -12.75 30.95 11.15
C ALA A 109 -11.86 31.17 9.91
N LEU A 110 -12.21 30.48 8.83
CA LEU A 110 -11.48 30.46 7.56
C LEU A 110 -12.37 30.94 6.43
N ARG A 111 -11.76 31.46 5.35
CA ARG A 111 -12.48 31.69 4.09
C ARG A 111 -12.86 30.34 3.48
N GLY A 112 -11.89 29.44 3.39
CA GLY A 112 -11.90 28.31 2.46
C GLY A 112 -11.20 28.70 1.16
N ASP A 113 -10.71 27.70 0.43
CA ASP A 113 -10.15 27.88 -0.90
C ASP A 113 -11.28 27.90 -1.95
N PRO A 114 -11.12 28.66 -3.05
CA PRO A 114 -12.05 28.57 -4.17
C PRO A 114 -12.05 27.14 -4.73
N PRO A 115 -13.20 26.64 -5.21
CA PRO A 115 -13.27 25.32 -5.83
C PRO A 115 -12.53 25.36 -7.17
N ARG A 116 -11.88 24.27 -7.58
CA ARG A 116 -10.90 24.28 -8.67
C ARG A 116 -11.49 24.12 -10.08
N GLY A 117 -12.47 24.98 -10.36
CA GLY A 117 -13.03 25.22 -11.69
C GLY A 117 -13.81 26.53 -11.70
N GLN A 118 -13.71 27.31 -12.78
CA GLN A 118 -14.33 28.66 -12.83
C GLN A 118 -15.87 28.64 -12.78
N GLU A 119 -16.50 27.46 -12.79
CA GLU A 119 -17.95 27.31 -12.69
C GLU A 119 -18.47 26.83 -11.31
N TYR A 120 -17.60 26.55 -10.33
CA TYR A 120 -18.05 26.11 -9.00
C TYR A 120 -18.02 27.18 -7.90
N TRP A 121 -17.46 28.36 -8.14
CA TRP A 121 -17.76 29.50 -7.28
C TRP A 121 -19.19 29.97 -7.58
N THR A 122 -20.14 29.27 -6.97
CA THR A 122 -21.47 29.81 -6.73
C THR A 122 -21.36 30.46 -5.36
N GLN A 123 -21.51 31.78 -5.30
CA GLN A 123 -21.82 32.45 -4.03
C GLN A 123 -23.17 31.89 -3.58
N VAL A 124 -23.15 30.89 -2.69
CA VAL A 124 -24.37 30.21 -2.22
C VAL A 124 -25.17 31.15 -1.32
N ASP A 125 -24.47 32.01 -0.58
CA ASP A 125 -25.02 33.10 0.22
C ASP A 125 -24.13 34.34 0.04
N ASP A 126 -24.74 35.50 -0.27
CA ASP A 126 -24.06 36.80 -0.41
C ASP A 126 -23.40 37.29 0.90
N THR A 127 -23.71 36.64 2.03
CA THR A 127 -23.19 36.97 3.37
C THR A 127 -21.70 36.63 3.55
N PHE A 128 -21.16 35.64 2.83
CA PHE A 128 -19.85 35.05 3.12
C PHE A 128 -18.84 35.15 1.96
N VAL A 129 -18.10 36.27 1.92
CA VAL A 129 -17.06 36.51 0.91
C VAL A 129 -15.66 36.28 1.49
N HIS A 130 -15.46 36.65 2.75
CA HIS A 130 -14.17 36.63 3.43
C HIS A 130 -14.28 36.05 4.85
N ALA A 131 -13.16 35.57 5.40
CA ALA A 131 -13.12 35.01 6.76
C ALA A 131 -13.61 35.99 7.84
N ILE A 132 -13.49 37.30 7.61
CA ILE A 132 -14.01 38.35 8.51
C ILE A 132 -15.54 38.31 8.64
N ASP A 133 -16.26 37.89 7.59
CA ASP A 133 -17.71 37.83 7.60
C ASP A 133 -18.18 36.68 8.49
N LEU A 134 -17.46 35.54 8.47
CA LEU A 134 -17.66 34.45 9.42
C LEU A 134 -17.35 34.88 10.87
N VAL A 135 -16.28 35.65 11.11
CA VAL A 135 -15.98 36.20 12.45
C VAL A 135 -17.14 37.07 12.94
N ARG A 136 -17.60 38.03 12.12
CA ARG A 136 -18.74 38.90 12.42
C ARG A 136 -20.02 38.11 12.67
N TYR A 137 -20.28 37.09 11.86
CA TYR A 137 -21.47 36.24 11.95
C TYR A 137 -21.49 35.44 13.26
N ILE A 138 -20.39 34.76 13.60
CA ILE A 138 -20.27 34.01 14.87
C ILE A 138 -20.45 34.97 16.06
N ARG A 139 -19.87 36.17 16.01
CA ARG A 139 -20.05 37.21 17.04
C ARG A 139 -21.51 37.68 17.15
N GLN A 140 -22.21 37.83 16.03
CA GLN A 140 -23.62 38.24 16.01
C GLN A 140 -24.54 37.15 16.61
N GLN A 141 -24.35 35.88 16.23
CA GLN A 141 -25.25 34.79 16.62
C GLN A 141 -24.94 34.21 18.01
N TYR A 142 -23.66 34.17 18.40
CA TYR A 142 -23.20 33.48 19.62
C TYR A 142 -22.50 34.42 20.63
N GLY A 143 -22.36 35.71 20.32
CA GLY A 143 -21.72 36.68 21.20
C GLY A 143 -20.28 36.28 21.53
N ASP A 144 -19.99 36.20 22.82
CA ASP A 144 -18.69 35.78 23.37
C ASP A 144 -18.66 34.30 23.80
N TYR A 145 -19.57 33.44 23.33
CA TYR A 145 -19.50 32.00 23.62
C TYR A 145 -18.24 31.36 23.01
N PHE A 146 -17.96 31.65 21.74
CA PHE A 146 -16.80 31.11 21.01
C PHE A 146 -15.56 32.00 21.12
N CYS A 147 -14.42 31.37 21.40
CA CYS A 147 -13.09 31.89 21.10
C CYS A 147 -12.80 31.65 19.62
N ILE A 148 -12.56 32.70 18.85
CA ILE A 148 -12.40 32.63 17.39
C ILE A 148 -10.92 32.79 17.05
N GLY A 149 -10.33 31.79 16.39
CA GLY A 149 -9.03 31.91 15.72
C GLY A 149 -9.22 32.40 14.28
N VAL A 150 -8.18 32.98 13.69
CA VAL A 150 -8.10 33.24 12.24
C VAL A 150 -6.73 32.87 11.68
N ALA A 151 -6.67 32.55 10.39
CA ALA A 151 -5.40 32.31 9.69
C ALA A 151 -4.60 33.60 9.43
N GLY A 152 -3.28 33.51 9.59
CA GLY A 152 -2.29 34.51 9.18
C GLY A 152 -1.21 33.90 8.27
N TYR A 153 -0.62 34.70 7.38
CA TYR A 153 0.25 34.20 6.31
C TYR A 153 1.60 34.95 6.36
N PRO A 154 2.66 34.37 6.95
CA PRO A 154 3.95 35.06 7.14
C PRO A 154 4.63 35.46 5.84
N GLU A 155 4.36 34.73 4.77
CA GLU A 155 4.95 34.91 3.44
C GLU A 155 3.94 35.50 2.42
N GLY A 156 2.74 35.86 2.89
CA GLY A 156 1.64 36.44 2.11
C GLY A 156 0.60 35.42 1.62
N HIS A 157 -0.59 35.90 1.23
CA HIS A 157 -1.68 35.05 0.74
C HIS A 157 -1.54 34.73 -0.76
N MET A 158 -1.73 33.46 -1.13
CA MET A 158 -1.43 32.97 -2.49
C MET A 158 -2.19 33.65 -3.64
N ASP A 159 -3.42 34.11 -3.37
CA ASP A 159 -4.28 34.78 -4.35
C ASP A 159 -3.83 36.23 -4.63
N ASN A 160 -3.07 36.82 -3.70
CA ASN A 160 -2.70 38.23 -3.71
C ASN A 160 -1.24 38.39 -4.15
N THR A 161 -1.01 38.60 -5.44
CA THR A 161 0.34 38.80 -5.99
C THR A 161 0.76 40.27 -6.10
N THR A 162 -0.16 41.21 -5.83
CA THR A 162 0.02 42.65 -6.03
C THR A 162 0.02 43.47 -4.74
N LEU A 163 -0.44 42.91 -3.62
CA LEU A 163 -0.51 43.61 -2.34
C LEU A 163 0.85 43.61 -1.63
N SER A 164 1.12 44.68 -0.90
CA SER A 164 2.25 44.72 0.03
C SER A 164 1.97 43.90 1.29
N SER A 165 3.04 43.47 1.95
CA SER A 165 2.95 42.77 3.24
C SER A 165 2.24 43.59 4.33
N ASP A 166 2.21 44.92 4.23
CA ASP A 166 1.57 45.78 5.24
C ASP A 166 0.06 45.89 4.97
N GLU A 167 -0.37 45.93 3.70
CA GLU A 167 -1.80 45.84 3.32
C GLU A 167 -2.43 44.51 3.74
N GLU A 168 -1.73 43.38 3.60
CA GLU A 168 -2.24 42.09 4.07
C GLU A 168 -2.35 42.00 5.61
N ILE A 169 -1.44 42.67 6.33
CA ILE A 169 -1.50 42.77 7.79
C ILE A 169 -2.69 43.65 8.22
N LEU A 170 -3.11 44.64 7.43
CA LEU A 170 -4.35 45.39 7.69
C LEU A 170 -5.57 44.48 7.61
N PHE A 171 -5.70 43.61 6.60
CA PHE A 171 -6.81 42.63 6.56
C PHE A 171 -6.76 41.61 7.70
N LEU A 172 -5.56 41.22 8.16
CA LEU A 172 -5.42 40.42 9.38
C LEU A 172 -5.91 41.18 10.62
N LYS A 173 -5.57 42.46 10.74
CA LYS A 173 -6.04 43.34 11.80
C LYS A 173 -7.56 43.52 11.77
N GLU A 174 -8.17 43.74 10.61
CA GLU A 174 -9.63 43.88 10.50
C GLU A 174 -10.37 42.63 11.00
N LYS A 175 -9.85 41.42 10.73
CA LYS A 175 -10.39 40.16 11.30
C LYS A 175 -10.32 40.12 12.83
N ILE A 176 -9.25 40.67 13.41
CA ILE A 176 -9.04 40.73 14.86
C ILE A 176 -9.97 41.79 15.48
N ASP A 177 -10.03 42.99 14.90
CA ASP A 177 -10.90 44.08 15.32
C ASP A 177 -12.39 43.71 15.21
N ALA A 178 -12.76 42.84 14.25
CA ALA A 178 -14.09 42.24 14.12
C ALA A 178 -14.42 41.19 15.21
N GLY A 179 -13.45 40.78 16.03
CA GLY A 179 -13.66 39.93 17.20
C GLY A 179 -12.89 38.61 17.23
N ALA A 180 -11.89 38.38 16.37
CA ALA A 180 -11.00 37.23 16.49
C ALA A 180 -10.02 37.39 17.68
N ASN A 181 -9.73 36.29 18.37
CA ASN A 181 -9.01 36.25 19.64
C ASN A 181 -7.55 35.77 19.53
N PHE A 182 -7.20 35.06 18.46
CA PHE A 182 -5.83 34.58 18.20
C PHE A 182 -5.59 34.32 16.71
N VAL A 183 -4.32 34.22 16.32
CA VAL A 183 -3.88 33.90 14.96
C VAL A 183 -3.14 32.57 14.96
N LEU A 184 -3.54 31.63 14.12
CA LEU A 184 -2.73 30.49 13.70
C LEU A 184 -2.07 30.83 12.37
N THR A 185 -0.76 30.62 12.23
CA THR A 185 -0.10 30.90 10.94
C THR A 185 -0.13 29.72 9.99
N GLN A 186 -0.16 30.00 8.70
CA GLN A 186 0.34 29.07 7.68
C GLN A 186 1.77 28.61 8.05
N LEU A 187 2.11 27.39 7.66
CA LEU A 187 3.43 26.82 7.88
C LEU A 187 4.52 27.57 7.09
N PHE A 188 5.75 27.58 7.62
CA PHE A 188 6.89 28.28 7.05
C PHE A 188 8.19 27.53 7.36
N TYR A 189 9.24 27.80 6.57
CA TYR A 189 10.59 27.29 6.81
C TYR A 189 11.65 28.40 6.92
N ASP A 190 11.30 29.63 6.53
CA ASP A 190 12.11 30.84 6.73
C ASP A 190 11.78 31.49 8.10
N VAL A 191 12.55 31.12 9.14
CA VAL A 191 12.35 31.61 10.51
C VAL A 191 12.60 33.12 10.63
N GLU A 192 13.56 33.66 9.87
CA GLU A 192 13.85 35.10 9.88
C GLU A 192 12.70 35.89 9.23
N GLY A 193 12.16 35.38 8.12
CA GLY A 193 10.95 35.89 7.49
C GLY A 193 9.75 35.92 8.44
N PHE A 194 9.49 34.84 9.17
CA PHE A 194 8.43 34.79 10.19
C PHE A 194 8.63 35.83 11.29
N LEU A 195 9.84 35.96 11.85
CA LEU A 195 10.12 36.90 12.94
C LEU A 195 10.00 38.37 12.48
N ALA A 196 10.38 38.67 11.24
CA ALA A 196 10.16 39.98 10.63
C ALA A 196 8.67 40.30 10.44
N TRP A 197 7.88 39.32 9.99
CA TRP A 197 6.43 39.44 9.83
C TRP A 197 5.68 39.58 11.17
N GLU A 198 6.07 38.82 12.21
CA GLU A 198 5.52 38.92 13.56
C GLU A 198 5.71 40.34 14.11
N LYS A 199 6.93 40.88 14.00
CA LYS A 199 7.27 42.25 14.40
C LYS A 199 6.44 43.30 13.66
N LYS A 200 6.18 43.10 12.35
CA LYS A 200 5.27 43.97 11.58
C LYS A 200 3.84 43.90 12.09
N CYS A 201 3.32 42.71 12.40
CA CYS A 201 2.00 42.53 13.01
C CYS A 201 1.90 43.31 14.33
N ARG A 202 2.93 43.24 15.19
CA ARG A 202 2.99 44.03 16.43
C ARG A 202 2.98 45.54 16.17
N SER A 203 3.72 46.02 15.17
CA SER A 203 3.72 47.46 14.81
C SER A 203 2.37 47.97 14.29
N HIS A 204 1.53 47.10 13.74
CA HIS A 204 0.15 47.41 13.34
C HIS A 204 -0.85 47.28 14.50
N GLY A 205 -0.41 46.99 15.73
CA GLY A 205 -1.26 46.89 16.92
C GLY A 205 -1.95 45.53 17.09
N ILE A 206 -1.50 44.48 16.38
CA ILE A 206 -1.96 43.11 16.64
C ILE A 206 -1.35 42.63 17.96
N VAL A 207 -2.14 42.61 19.03
CA VAL A 207 -1.70 42.21 20.40
C VAL A 207 -2.16 40.81 20.82
N CYS A 208 -3.05 40.17 20.07
CA CYS A 208 -3.50 38.81 20.34
C CYS A 208 -2.37 37.78 20.16
N PRO A 209 -2.48 36.56 20.72
CA PRO A 209 -1.52 35.49 20.45
C PRO A 209 -1.40 35.21 18.95
N ILE A 210 -0.16 35.14 18.46
CA ILE A 210 0.18 34.65 17.12
C ILE A 210 0.94 33.36 17.38
N ILE A 211 0.48 32.26 16.80
CA ILE A 211 0.97 30.91 17.07
C ILE A 211 1.53 30.34 15.75
N PRO A 212 2.86 30.14 15.64
CA PRO A 212 3.49 29.59 14.44
C PRO A 212 3.04 28.15 14.14
N GLY A 213 2.62 27.91 12.90
CA GLY A 213 2.39 26.59 12.32
C GLY A 213 3.70 25.89 11.93
N ILE A 214 3.91 24.68 12.44
CA ILE A 214 5.12 23.86 12.27
C ILE A 214 4.71 22.51 11.69
N MET A 215 5.17 22.19 10.47
CA MET A 215 4.91 20.91 9.82
C MET A 215 6.22 20.12 9.62
N PRO A 216 6.41 18.97 10.30
CA PRO A 216 7.59 18.14 10.15
C PRO A 216 7.55 17.34 8.84
N ILE A 217 8.68 17.31 8.13
CA ILE A 217 8.82 16.64 6.83
C ILE A 217 8.74 15.11 7.02
N GLN A 218 7.81 14.46 6.31
CA GLN A 218 7.60 13.00 6.36
C GLN A 218 8.06 12.25 5.11
N SER A 219 8.01 12.91 3.95
CA SER A 219 8.51 12.39 2.67
C SER A 219 8.95 13.56 1.78
N TYR A 220 9.91 13.32 0.88
CA TYR A 220 10.45 14.37 0.00
C TYR A 220 9.37 14.87 -0.97
N ASN A 221 8.64 13.95 -1.59
CA ASN A 221 7.59 14.27 -2.56
C ASN A 221 6.42 15.01 -1.90
N GLY A 222 5.94 14.54 -0.74
CA GLY A 222 4.86 15.21 0.01
C GLY A 222 5.23 16.63 0.44
N PHE A 223 6.47 16.82 0.91
CA PHE A 223 7.00 18.14 1.23
C PHE A 223 7.09 19.06 0.01
N ARG A 224 7.65 18.61 -1.11
CA ARG A 224 7.70 19.38 -2.37
C ARG A 224 6.30 19.74 -2.86
N ARG A 225 5.33 18.82 -2.73
CA ARG A 225 3.93 19.02 -3.12
C ARG A 225 3.26 20.10 -2.27
N ILE A 226 3.25 19.98 -0.94
CA ILE A 226 2.60 20.95 -0.03
C ILE A 226 3.23 22.34 -0.17
N THR A 227 4.56 22.42 -0.24
CA THR A 227 5.27 23.71 -0.31
C THR A 227 5.06 24.42 -1.65
N ASN A 228 5.05 23.70 -2.78
CA ASN A 228 4.64 24.26 -4.06
C ASN A 228 3.16 24.68 -4.07
N LEU A 229 2.28 23.85 -3.50
CA LEU A 229 0.84 24.10 -3.42
C LEU A 229 0.52 25.38 -2.65
N ALA A 230 1.22 25.61 -1.53
CA ALA A 230 1.06 26.77 -0.65
C ALA A 230 2.00 27.96 -1.00
N LYS A 231 2.81 27.85 -2.07
CA LYS A 231 3.82 28.83 -2.53
C LYS A 231 4.85 29.24 -1.45
N ILE A 232 5.22 28.32 -0.55
CA ILE A 232 6.09 28.59 0.61
C ILE A 232 7.56 28.61 0.20
N ARG A 233 8.31 29.61 0.68
CA ARG A 233 9.74 29.75 0.46
C ARG A 233 10.51 28.73 1.30
N ILE A 234 11.28 27.89 0.60
CA ILE A 234 12.15 26.91 1.23
C ILE A 234 13.58 27.44 1.23
N PRO A 235 14.23 27.60 2.41
CA PRO A 235 15.64 27.98 2.47
C PRO A 235 16.52 27.00 1.66
N ALA A 236 17.54 27.54 0.98
CA ALA A 236 18.46 26.73 0.19
C ALA A 236 19.18 25.66 1.04
N THR A 237 19.42 25.94 2.32
CA THR A 237 19.95 24.98 3.31
C THR A 237 19.08 23.74 3.48
N VAL A 238 17.75 23.91 3.53
CA VAL A 238 16.79 22.79 3.63
C VAL A 238 16.79 21.97 2.35
N THR A 239 16.77 22.63 1.20
CA THR A 239 16.78 21.95 -0.11
C THR A 239 18.08 21.16 -0.32
N HIS A 240 19.25 21.76 -0.04
CA HIS A 240 20.55 21.09 -0.14
C HIS A 240 20.72 19.91 0.84
N ALA A 241 20.10 19.96 2.01
CA ALA A 241 20.13 18.87 2.98
C ALA A 241 19.25 17.67 2.57
N LEU A 242 18.08 17.94 1.98
CA LEU A 242 17.12 16.93 1.53
C LEU A 242 17.53 16.22 0.23
N GLU A 243 18.11 16.94 -0.72
CA GLU A 243 18.44 16.41 -2.05
C GLU A 243 19.28 15.11 -2.05
N PRO A 244 20.36 14.95 -1.24
CA PRO A 244 21.13 13.70 -1.20
C PRO A 244 20.43 12.53 -0.47
N ILE A 245 19.31 12.79 0.22
CA ILE A 245 18.56 11.77 1.00
C ILE A 245 17.15 11.52 0.45
N LYS A 246 16.75 12.16 -0.66
CA LYS A 246 15.38 12.15 -1.21
C LYS A 246 14.79 10.77 -1.55
N THR A 247 15.62 9.73 -1.65
CA THR A 247 15.20 8.33 -1.91
C THR A 247 15.32 7.42 -0.67
N ASP A 248 15.57 8.00 0.51
CA ASP A 248 15.69 7.31 1.79
C ASP A 248 14.73 7.94 2.80
N ASP A 249 13.47 7.50 2.75
CA ASP A 249 12.38 8.05 3.57
C ASP A 249 12.70 8.10 5.06
N GLN A 250 13.49 7.14 5.57
CA GLN A 250 13.89 7.16 6.98
C GLN A 250 14.75 8.39 7.27
N LYS A 251 15.77 8.66 6.46
CA LYS A 251 16.59 9.86 6.62
C LYS A 251 15.79 11.14 6.43
N VAL A 252 14.81 11.15 5.53
CA VAL A 252 13.93 12.30 5.31
C VAL A 252 13.06 12.58 6.55
N LYS A 253 12.46 11.55 7.16
CA LYS A 253 11.72 11.64 8.43
C LYS A 253 12.61 12.11 9.58
N ASP A 254 13.82 11.54 9.71
CA ASP A 254 14.80 11.90 10.75
C ASP A 254 15.22 13.38 10.62
N TYR A 255 15.52 13.83 9.40
CA TYR A 255 15.83 15.23 9.10
C TYR A 255 14.62 16.16 9.36
N GLY A 256 13.41 15.72 9.03
CA GLY A 256 12.18 16.48 9.27
C GLY A 256 11.89 16.75 10.74
N VAL A 257 12.22 15.79 11.62
CA VAL A 257 12.16 15.93 13.08
C VAL A 257 13.18 16.96 13.58
N GLU A 258 14.45 16.83 13.20
CA GLU A 258 15.50 17.77 13.62
C GLU A 258 15.26 19.19 13.08
N LEU A 259 14.78 19.33 11.85
CA LEU A 259 14.42 20.63 11.28
C LEU A 259 13.30 21.29 12.08
N ALA A 260 12.19 20.59 12.34
CA ALA A 260 11.07 21.12 13.13
C ALA A 260 11.49 21.50 14.55
N ALA A 261 12.31 20.68 15.21
CA ALA A 261 12.88 21.02 16.52
C ALA A 261 13.79 22.26 16.46
N SER A 262 14.63 22.39 15.44
CA SER A 262 15.52 23.55 15.27
C SER A 262 14.77 24.87 15.02
N ILE A 263 13.61 24.80 14.35
CA ILE A 263 12.71 25.95 14.17
C ILE A 263 12.12 26.35 15.53
N ILE A 264 11.60 25.39 16.30
CA ILE A 264 11.08 25.63 17.67
C ILE A 264 12.15 26.22 18.58
N ASP A 265 13.37 25.65 18.60
CA ASP A 265 14.52 26.16 19.38
C ASP A 265 14.87 27.61 19.00
N SER A 266 14.73 27.98 17.73
CA SER A 266 15.04 29.34 17.23
C SER A 266 13.94 30.34 17.62
N LEU A 267 12.67 29.92 17.54
CA LEU A 267 11.51 30.71 17.96
C LEU A 267 11.49 30.91 19.49
N LEU A 268 11.84 29.89 20.28
CA LEU A 268 12.01 30.00 21.74
C LEU A 268 13.06 31.06 22.11
N LYS A 269 14.21 31.08 21.43
CA LYS A 269 15.26 32.10 21.63
C LYS A 269 14.81 33.51 21.26
N ALA A 270 13.86 33.63 20.33
CA ALA A 270 13.23 34.90 19.96
C ALA A 270 12.07 35.31 20.89
N GLY A 271 11.76 34.54 21.93
CA GLY A 271 10.69 34.82 22.91
C GLY A 271 9.30 34.30 22.52
N ILE A 272 9.17 33.52 21.45
CA ILE A 272 7.92 32.87 21.07
C ILE A 272 7.80 31.55 21.82
N SER A 273 6.77 31.42 22.67
CA SER A 273 6.55 30.26 23.55
C SER A 273 5.37 29.38 23.18
N GLY A 274 4.73 29.64 22.03
CA GLY A 274 3.56 28.90 21.54
C GLY A 274 3.82 28.24 20.20
N PHE A 275 3.35 27.01 20.01
CA PHE A 275 3.56 26.26 18.77
C PHE A 275 2.31 25.51 18.33
N HIS A 276 2.10 25.43 17.02
CA HIS A 276 1.03 24.65 16.43
C HIS A 276 1.63 23.58 15.52
N ILE A 277 1.49 22.30 15.86
CA ILE A 277 2.16 21.20 15.17
C ILE A 277 1.16 20.50 14.26
N CYS A 278 1.35 20.64 12.95
CA CYS A 278 0.61 19.90 11.93
C CYS A 278 1.06 18.43 11.97
N THR A 279 0.28 17.57 12.64
CA THR A 279 0.73 16.20 12.96
C THR A 279 0.76 15.27 11.76
N LEU A 280 0.00 15.61 10.70
CA LEU A 280 -0.32 14.73 9.58
C LEU A 280 -0.92 13.38 10.03
N ASN A 281 -1.64 13.40 11.16
CA ASN A 281 -2.15 12.24 11.90
C ASN A 281 -1.06 11.26 12.38
N LEU A 282 0.21 11.67 12.48
CA LEU A 282 1.33 10.84 12.95
C LEU A 282 1.69 11.12 14.41
N GLU A 283 1.94 10.05 15.19
CA GLU A 283 2.31 10.16 16.61
C GLU A 283 3.83 10.33 16.79
N LYS A 284 4.63 9.47 16.13
CA LYS A 284 6.06 9.34 16.40
C LYS A 284 6.89 10.58 16.08
N SER A 285 6.65 11.24 14.94
CA SER A 285 7.38 12.46 14.56
C SER A 285 7.12 13.59 15.56
N VAL A 286 5.86 13.81 15.93
CA VAL A 286 5.43 14.78 16.95
C VAL A 286 6.09 14.48 18.30
N ARG A 287 6.07 13.21 18.72
CA ARG A 287 6.72 12.78 19.96
C ARG A 287 8.22 13.09 19.97
N LEU A 288 8.94 12.70 18.93
CA LEU A 288 10.37 12.92 18.82
C LEU A 288 10.73 14.41 18.84
N ILE A 289 9.94 15.27 18.18
CA ILE A 289 10.11 16.72 18.24
C ILE A 289 9.97 17.23 19.68
N LEU A 290 8.91 16.83 20.39
CA LEU A 290 8.66 17.26 21.78
C LEU A 290 9.73 16.74 22.76
N GLU A 291 10.23 15.51 22.58
CA GLU A 291 11.35 14.98 23.36
C GLU A 291 12.65 15.77 23.05
N ARG A 292 12.89 16.10 21.77
CA ARG A 292 14.09 16.79 21.27
C ARG A 292 14.19 18.27 21.69
N VAL A 293 13.07 18.95 21.91
CA VAL A 293 13.01 20.32 22.48
C VAL A 293 12.79 20.32 24.01
N GLY A 294 12.73 19.14 24.64
CA GLY A 294 12.58 19.00 26.09
C GLY A 294 11.19 19.36 26.65
N PHE A 295 10.15 19.37 25.83
CA PHE A 295 8.77 19.65 26.26
C PHE A 295 8.10 18.44 26.94
N ILE A 296 8.58 17.23 26.65
CA ILE A 296 8.22 15.99 27.35
C ILE A 296 9.48 15.18 27.68
N PRO A 297 9.45 14.29 28.70
CA PRO A 297 10.59 13.44 29.03
C PRO A 297 10.88 12.45 27.90
N SER A 298 12.15 12.23 27.57
CA SER A 298 12.53 11.20 26.60
C SER A 298 12.17 9.80 27.08
N ALA A 299 11.91 8.87 26.15
CA ALA A 299 11.60 7.47 26.50
C ALA A 299 12.63 6.85 27.48
N ALA A 300 13.92 7.15 27.29
CA ALA A 300 14.99 6.72 28.19
C ALA A 300 14.88 7.33 29.62
N SER A 301 14.56 8.62 29.73
CA SER A 301 14.35 9.28 31.04
C SER A 301 13.08 8.81 31.75
N ALA A 302 12.03 8.48 30.99
CA ALA A 302 10.79 7.92 31.52
C ALA A 302 11.00 6.48 32.06
N ALA A 303 11.83 5.67 31.39
CA ALA A 303 12.22 4.35 31.87
C ALA A 303 13.05 4.43 33.17
N ALA A 304 14.04 5.32 33.22
CA ALA A 304 14.84 5.56 34.44
C ALA A 304 13.97 6.06 35.62
N GLY A 305 13.04 6.98 35.37
CA GLY A 305 12.11 7.50 36.38
C GLY A 305 11.15 6.44 36.94
N LYS A 306 10.75 5.46 36.13
CA LYS A 306 9.96 4.30 36.61
C LYS A 306 10.78 3.40 37.54
N GLN A 307 12.06 3.15 37.25
CA GLN A 307 12.93 2.40 38.15
C GLN A 307 13.18 3.16 39.47
N GLN A 308 13.39 4.48 39.43
CA GLN A 308 13.58 5.30 40.64
C GLN A 308 12.33 5.36 41.53
N LYS A 309 11.13 5.49 40.95
CA LYS A 309 9.86 5.47 41.72
C LYS A 309 9.55 4.12 42.36
N SER A 310 10.14 3.02 41.91
CA SER A 310 10.02 1.72 42.58
C SER A 310 10.92 1.56 43.82
N GLN A 311 11.77 2.55 44.13
CA GLN A 311 12.70 2.52 45.28
C GLN A 311 12.43 3.60 46.35
N LEU A 312 11.43 4.46 46.17
CA LEU A 312 10.99 5.42 47.18
C LEU A 312 9.63 4.99 47.72
N GLY A 313 9.61 4.62 49.01
CA GLY A 313 8.47 3.97 49.65
C GLY A 313 7.25 4.87 49.87
N ASN A 314 6.13 4.22 50.20
CA ASN A 314 4.82 4.82 50.47
C ASN A 314 4.88 6.11 51.31
N ASP A 315 4.38 7.21 50.74
CA ASP A 315 4.00 8.41 51.49
C ASP A 315 2.55 8.81 51.12
N PRO A 316 1.57 8.69 52.04
CA PRO A 316 0.15 8.83 51.72
C PRO A 316 -0.34 10.28 51.87
N ALA A 317 0.20 11.21 51.08
CA ALA A 317 -0.23 12.60 51.11
C ALA A 317 -0.09 13.34 49.76
N HIS A 318 -1.12 13.26 48.91
CA HIS A 318 -1.56 14.41 48.09
C HIS A 318 -3.02 14.23 47.62
N PRO A 319 -3.85 15.29 47.60
CA PRO A 319 -5.29 15.16 47.38
C PRO A 319 -5.66 15.17 45.89
N ASN A 320 -6.56 14.26 45.49
CA ASN A 320 -7.24 14.33 44.20
C ASN A 320 -8.16 15.56 44.15
N LEU A 321 -7.90 16.49 43.23
CA LEU A 321 -8.85 17.54 42.86
C LEU A 321 -9.98 16.91 42.05
N SER A 322 -11.10 16.63 42.73
CA SER A 322 -12.33 16.15 42.11
C SER A 322 -13.02 17.27 41.33
N GLY A 323 -13.38 16.98 40.08
CA GLY A 323 -14.31 17.82 39.31
C GLY A 323 -15.67 17.88 40.00
N THR A 324 -16.31 19.05 39.99
CA THR A 324 -17.60 19.25 40.68
C THR A 324 -18.72 18.40 40.07
N PRO A 325 -19.60 17.75 40.88
CA PRO A 325 -20.65 16.85 40.39
C PRO A 325 -21.61 17.44 39.35
N ALA A 326 -21.80 18.77 39.35
CA ALA A 326 -22.68 19.46 38.41
C ALA A 326 -22.22 19.34 36.94
N ALA A 327 -20.92 19.25 36.66
CA ALA A 327 -20.40 19.10 35.30
C ALA A 327 -20.65 17.69 34.74
N ALA A 328 -20.49 16.66 35.58
CA ALA A 328 -20.75 15.28 35.21
C ALA A 328 -22.26 15.03 34.92
N ALA A 329 -23.15 15.64 35.72
CA ALA A 329 -24.59 15.53 35.52
C ALA A 329 -25.08 16.18 34.20
N ALA A 330 -24.51 17.34 33.83
CA ALA A 330 -24.84 17.99 32.56
C ALA A 330 -24.37 17.17 31.35
N THR A 331 -23.18 16.57 31.43
CA THR A 331 -22.62 15.72 30.36
C THR A 331 -23.45 14.44 30.16
N ALA A 332 -23.92 13.82 31.24
CA ALA A 332 -24.75 12.62 31.19
C ALA A 332 -26.14 12.86 30.58
N ALA A 333 -26.71 14.06 30.76
CA ALA A 333 -28.02 14.40 30.19
C ALA A 333 -27.97 14.63 28.67
N ILE A 334 -26.87 15.20 28.15
CA ILE A 334 -26.69 15.45 26.71
C ILE A 334 -26.40 14.14 25.95
N ALA A 335 -25.59 13.25 26.55
CA ALA A 335 -25.25 11.95 25.97
C ALA A 335 -26.45 11.00 25.76
N ALA A 336 -27.59 11.25 26.43
CA ALA A 336 -28.79 10.41 26.32
C ALA A 336 -29.68 10.72 25.10
N ASP A 337 -29.53 11.90 24.48
CA ASP A 337 -30.37 12.38 23.36
C ASP A 337 -29.65 12.23 22.00
N THR A 338 -28.33 12.03 22.02
CA THR A 338 -27.54 11.58 20.86
C THR A 338 -27.47 10.06 20.81
N HIS A 339 -27.58 9.44 19.63
CA HIS A 339 -27.41 7.99 19.42
C HIS A 339 -25.99 7.43 19.72
N LEU A 340 -25.11 8.22 20.34
CA LEU A 340 -23.78 7.85 20.79
C LEU A 340 -23.84 7.21 22.17
N ASN A 341 -24.13 5.91 22.22
CA ASN A 341 -24.09 5.15 23.48
C ASN A 341 -22.63 4.79 23.79
N PRO A 342 -21.99 5.35 24.85
CA PRO A 342 -20.58 5.11 25.12
C PRO A 342 -20.40 3.72 25.73
N LEU A 343 -20.05 2.74 24.88
CA LEU A 343 -19.54 1.46 25.36
C LEU A 343 -18.34 1.74 26.27
N ILE A 344 -18.42 1.27 27.51
CA ILE A 344 -17.37 1.48 28.52
C ILE A 344 -16.18 0.59 28.15
N TRP A 345 -15.30 1.12 27.30
CA TRP A 345 -14.02 0.52 26.98
C TRP A 345 -13.13 0.55 28.22
N LYS A 346 -13.00 -0.59 28.90
CA LYS A 346 -11.86 -0.81 29.79
C LYS A 346 -10.59 -0.69 28.94
N ALA A 347 -9.68 0.19 29.35
CA ALA A 347 -8.34 0.26 28.76
C ALA A 347 -7.70 -1.15 28.80
N PRO A 348 -7.16 -1.67 27.69
CA PRO A 348 -6.42 -2.94 27.70
C PRO A 348 -5.18 -2.83 28.59
N ASP A 349 -4.83 -3.91 29.28
CA ASP A 349 -3.59 -3.96 30.05
C ASP A 349 -2.37 -3.66 29.16
N SER A 350 -1.49 -2.79 29.65
CA SER A 350 -0.38 -2.21 28.91
C SER A 350 0.83 -3.17 28.77
N THR A 351 0.57 -4.41 28.39
CA THR A 351 1.54 -5.53 28.40
C THR A 351 1.79 -6.17 27.04
N HIS A 352 1.01 -5.82 26.01
CA HIS A 352 1.27 -6.25 24.63
C HIS A 352 2.14 -5.22 23.92
N GLY A 353 3.46 -5.43 23.99
CA GLY A 353 4.44 -4.57 23.34
C GLY A 353 4.42 -4.73 21.82
N HIS A 354 3.72 -3.84 21.14
CA HIS A 354 4.08 -3.49 19.77
C HIS A 354 5.42 -2.76 19.82
N SER A 355 6.39 -3.21 19.03
CA SER A 355 7.68 -2.52 18.88
C SER A 355 7.45 -1.10 18.35
N GLU A 356 8.27 -0.15 18.81
CA GLU A 356 8.23 1.28 18.41
C GLU A 356 8.73 1.49 16.97
N SER A 357 8.12 0.78 16.02
CA SER A 357 8.25 1.02 14.58
C SER A 357 7.81 2.45 14.23
N TRP A 358 8.09 2.90 13.01
CA TRP A 358 7.49 4.15 12.56
C TRP A 358 6.03 3.89 12.20
N ASP A 359 5.13 4.72 12.71
CA ASP A 359 3.85 4.92 12.04
C ASP A 359 4.17 5.35 10.61
N ASP A 360 3.93 4.47 9.64
CA ASP A 360 4.16 4.84 8.26
C ASP A 360 3.02 5.74 7.77
N PHE A 361 3.42 6.94 7.37
CA PHE A 361 2.64 7.72 6.42
C PHE A 361 2.56 6.87 5.13
N PRO A 362 1.37 6.43 4.69
CA PRO A 362 1.24 5.68 3.46
C PRO A 362 1.69 6.57 2.29
N ASN A 363 2.81 6.21 1.66
CA ASN A 363 3.35 6.99 0.54
C ASN A 363 2.46 6.80 -0.70
N GLY A 364 1.53 7.74 -0.90
CA GLY A 364 0.66 7.81 -2.07
C GLY A 364 -0.64 7.00 -1.93
N ARG A 365 -1.24 6.72 -3.09
CA ARG A 365 -2.61 6.19 -3.29
C ARG A 365 -2.87 4.77 -2.76
N TRP A 366 -1.82 3.97 -2.60
CA TRP A 366 -1.90 2.51 -2.35
C TRP A 366 -1.13 2.08 -1.09
N GLY A 367 -1.39 2.76 0.03
CA GLY A 367 -0.94 2.33 1.36
C GLY A 367 -2.08 1.77 2.22
N ASP A 368 -1.77 1.49 3.48
CA ASP A 368 -2.68 0.85 4.45
C ASP A 368 -3.90 1.74 4.79
N ALA A 369 -5.11 1.32 4.39
CA ALA A 369 -6.37 2.01 4.70
C ALA A 369 -6.66 2.18 6.20
N ARG A 370 -6.01 1.38 7.04
CA ARG A 370 -6.12 1.45 8.51
C ARG A 370 -5.27 2.60 9.07
N SER A 371 -4.32 3.13 8.31
CA SER A 371 -3.55 4.29 8.75
C SER A 371 -4.47 5.52 8.87
N PRO A 372 -4.49 6.21 10.02
CA PRO A 372 -5.16 7.52 10.16
C PRO A 372 -4.69 8.56 9.15
N ALA A 373 -3.49 8.37 8.60
CA ALA A 373 -2.88 9.22 7.59
C ALA A 373 -3.22 8.80 6.14
N PHE A 374 -4.07 7.77 5.93
CA PHE A 374 -4.44 7.29 4.60
C PHE A 374 -5.20 8.35 3.80
N GLY A 375 -4.62 8.74 2.67
CA GLY A 375 -5.21 9.66 1.71
C GLY A 375 -4.25 10.74 1.25
N ASP A 376 -4.84 11.80 0.69
CA ASP A 376 -4.13 12.89 0.05
C ASP A 376 -3.77 13.96 1.09
N LEU A 377 -2.47 14.29 1.19
CA LEU A 377 -1.91 15.19 2.20
C LEU A 377 -2.49 16.61 2.22
N ASP A 378 -3.05 17.06 1.10
CA ASP A 378 -3.43 18.46 0.92
C ASP A 378 -4.81 18.81 1.52
N GLY A 379 -5.60 17.81 1.95
CA GLY A 379 -6.91 18.02 2.58
C GLY A 379 -8.01 18.58 1.67
N TYR A 380 -7.73 18.80 0.37
CA TYR A 380 -8.69 19.32 -0.61
C TYR A 380 -9.50 18.21 -1.30
N GLY A 381 -9.09 16.95 -1.17
CA GLY A 381 -9.71 15.82 -1.87
C GLY A 381 -9.47 15.88 -3.39
N ALA A 382 -10.40 15.28 -4.14
CA ALA A 382 -10.39 15.29 -5.60
C ALA A 382 -10.25 16.70 -6.14
N SER A 383 -9.14 16.98 -6.83
CA SER A 383 -8.84 18.34 -7.29
C SER A 383 -7.79 18.30 -8.39
N LEU A 384 -7.97 19.16 -9.40
CA LEU A 384 -6.95 19.37 -10.42
C LEU A 384 -5.71 19.98 -9.75
N LYS A 385 -4.57 19.28 -9.83
CA LYS A 385 -3.31 19.73 -9.25
C LYS A 385 -2.58 20.78 -10.14
N VAL A 386 -3.34 21.50 -10.96
CA VAL A 386 -2.91 22.49 -11.95
C VAL A 386 -3.89 23.66 -12.00
N GLU A 387 -3.39 24.86 -12.32
CA GLU A 387 -4.19 26.08 -12.51
C GLU A 387 -5.11 25.97 -13.75
N PRO A 388 -6.40 26.38 -13.68
CA PRO A 388 -7.36 26.23 -14.78
C PRO A 388 -6.90 26.75 -16.15
N ALA A 389 -6.19 27.88 -16.19
CA ALA A 389 -5.67 28.45 -17.44
C ALA A 389 -4.64 27.54 -18.11
N LYS A 390 -3.69 27.01 -17.34
CA LYS A 390 -2.65 26.07 -17.82
C LYS A 390 -3.26 24.71 -18.20
N ALA A 391 -4.28 24.27 -17.45
CA ALA A 391 -5.02 23.06 -17.76
C ALA A 391 -5.74 23.17 -19.12
N LEU A 392 -6.39 24.31 -19.40
CA LEU A 392 -7.06 24.58 -20.68
C LEU A 392 -6.09 24.70 -21.87
N GLU A 393 -4.90 25.27 -21.66
CA GLU A 393 -3.85 25.33 -22.68
C GLU A 393 -3.35 23.92 -23.06
N MET A 394 -3.10 23.09 -22.05
CA MET A 394 -2.49 21.77 -22.16
C MET A 394 -3.46 20.69 -22.62
N TRP A 395 -4.63 20.58 -22.01
CA TRP A 395 -5.65 19.57 -22.31
C TRP A 395 -6.61 20.00 -23.42
N ARG A 396 -6.53 21.27 -23.85
CA ARG A 396 -7.27 21.84 -24.99
C ARG A 396 -8.79 21.68 -24.80
N ARG A 397 -9.52 21.22 -25.82
CA ARG A 397 -10.98 21.06 -25.85
C ARG A 397 -11.32 19.74 -26.56
N PRO A 398 -11.24 18.59 -25.87
CA PRO A 398 -11.55 17.29 -26.48
C PRO A 398 -13.01 17.23 -26.92
N LYS A 399 -13.34 16.46 -27.95
CA LYS A 399 -14.70 16.34 -28.52
C LYS A 399 -15.16 14.90 -28.71
N ASN A 400 -14.23 13.95 -28.63
CA ASN A 400 -14.48 12.52 -28.73
C ASN A 400 -13.46 11.75 -27.88
N THR A 401 -13.61 10.44 -27.77
CA THR A 401 -12.74 9.56 -26.97
C THR A 401 -11.31 9.47 -27.53
N GLU A 402 -11.11 9.63 -28.84
CA GLU A 402 -9.76 9.64 -29.45
C GLU A 402 -8.95 10.87 -28.99
N ASP A 403 -9.57 12.04 -28.86
CA ASP A 403 -8.90 13.23 -28.30
C ASP A 403 -8.40 12.97 -26.86
N ILE A 404 -9.15 12.20 -26.06
CA ILE A 404 -8.76 11.79 -24.71
C ILE A 404 -7.60 10.78 -24.77
N SER A 405 -7.71 9.72 -25.59
CA SER A 405 -6.63 8.76 -25.82
C SER A 405 -5.31 9.44 -26.19
N GLN A 406 -5.36 10.43 -27.08
CA GLN A 406 -4.19 11.19 -27.51
C GLN A 406 -3.56 12.04 -26.41
N LEU A 407 -4.34 12.56 -25.44
CA LEU A 407 -3.79 13.24 -24.27
C LEU A 407 -3.03 12.27 -23.35
N PHE A 408 -3.60 11.09 -23.11
CA PHE A 408 -2.94 10.06 -22.30
C PHE A 408 -1.64 9.56 -22.97
N VAL A 409 -1.67 9.32 -24.28
CA VAL A 409 -0.47 8.96 -25.06
C VAL A 409 0.60 10.06 -25.00
N GLN A 410 0.20 11.34 -25.15
CA GLN A 410 1.12 12.47 -25.04
C GLN A 410 1.76 12.58 -23.64
N PHE A 411 1.01 12.29 -22.58
CA PHE A 411 1.53 12.30 -21.21
C PHE A 411 2.57 11.18 -21.00
N ILE A 412 2.24 9.94 -21.39
CA ILE A 412 3.16 8.80 -21.28
C ILE A 412 4.44 9.00 -22.11
N GLN A 413 4.34 9.71 -23.24
CA GLN A 413 5.48 10.12 -24.07
C GLN A 413 6.24 11.37 -23.57
N GLY A 414 5.84 11.96 -22.44
CA GLY A 414 6.46 13.17 -21.87
C GLY A 414 6.24 14.45 -22.67
N LYS A 415 5.30 14.46 -23.63
CA LYS A 415 4.96 15.63 -24.46
C LYS A 415 4.08 16.65 -23.73
N ILE A 416 3.27 16.19 -22.77
CA ILE A 416 2.60 17.05 -21.79
C ILE A 416 3.05 16.63 -20.38
N PRO A 417 3.26 17.59 -19.46
CA PRO A 417 3.84 17.30 -18.15
C PRO A 417 2.90 16.61 -17.16
N LEU A 418 1.58 16.69 -17.36
CA LEU A 418 0.57 16.19 -16.42
C LEU A 418 -0.82 15.90 -17.03
N LEU A 419 -1.52 14.94 -16.44
CA LEU A 419 -2.94 14.61 -16.56
C LEU A 419 -3.66 14.94 -15.23
N PRO A 420 -5.02 14.93 -15.19
CA PRO A 420 -5.77 15.21 -13.98
C PRO A 420 -5.39 14.33 -12.77
N TRP A 421 -5.11 13.04 -12.99
CA TRP A 421 -4.74 12.07 -11.94
C TRP A 421 -3.24 11.97 -11.65
N SER A 422 -2.37 12.72 -12.34
CA SER A 422 -0.92 12.60 -12.18
C SER A 422 -0.37 13.69 -11.25
N GLU A 423 0.50 13.31 -10.32
CA GLU A 423 1.22 14.25 -9.45
C GLU A 423 2.39 14.97 -10.14
N GLY A 424 2.71 14.59 -11.37
CA GLY A 424 3.82 15.11 -12.17
C GLY A 424 4.04 14.26 -13.42
N SER A 425 5.17 14.46 -14.09
CA SER A 425 5.56 13.67 -15.25
C SER A 425 5.85 12.20 -14.88
N PRO A 426 5.77 11.25 -15.84
CA PRO A 426 6.00 9.83 -15.57
C PRO A 426 7.31 9.55 -14.83
N LEU A 427 7.26 8.67 -13.83
CA LEU A 427 8.44 8.26 -13.07
C LEU A 427 9.42 7.46 -13.95
N PRO A 428 10.73 7.42 -13.64
CA PRO A 428 11.72 6.68 -14.42
C PRO A 428 11.39 5.19 -14.63
N GLU A 429 10.74 4.53 -13.67
CA GLU A 429 10.28 3.14 -13.82
C GLU A 429 9.24 2.95 -14.94
N THR A 430 8.51 4.00 -15.30
CA THR A 430 7.51 3.98 -16.39
C THR A 430 8.18 3.76 -17.75
N GLU A 431 9.44 4.14 -17.92
CA GLU A 431 10.21 3.95 -19.16
C GLU A 431 10.23 2.48 -19.59
N ALA A 432 10.36 1.55 -18.63
CA ALA A 432 10.40 0.11 -18.88
C ALA A 432 9.09 -0.48 -19.46
N ILE A 433 7.97 0.24 -19.32
CA ILE A 433 6.63 -0.18 -19.80
C ILE A 433 5.96 0.84 -20.73
N GLN A 434 6.68 1.90 -21.12
CA GLN A 434 6.12 3.05 -21.84
C GLN A 434 5.39 2.65 -23.14
N SER A 435 6.00 1.80 -23.98
CA SER A 435 5.40 1.35 -25.24
C SER A 435 4.10 0.55 -25.04
N LYS A 436 4.03 -0.22 -23.94
CA LYS A 436 2.86 -1.01 -23.55
C LYS A 436 1.73 -0.12 -23.03
N LEU A 437 2.07 0.89 -22.23
CA LEU A 437 1.14 1.92 -21.78
C LEU A 437 0.60 2.74 -22.96
N VAL A 438 1.42 3.13 -23.93
CA VAL A 438 0.97 3.80 -25.17
C VAL A 438 -0.06 2.93 -25.89
N ALA A 439 0.23 1.65 -26.13
CA ALA A 439 -0.69 0.73 -26.80
C ALA A 439 -2.02 0.51 -26.06
N CYS A 440 -2.04 0.54 -24.73
CA CYS A 440 -3.29 0.55 -23.95
C CYS A 440 -4.08 1.85 -24.20
N ASN A 441 -3.43 3.00 -24.05
CA ASN A 441 -4.10 4.29 -24.19
C ASN A 441 -4.62 4.55 -25.62
N GLU A 442 -3.89 4.12 -26.66
CA GLU A 442 -4.33 4.16 -28.06
C GLU A 442 -5.60 3.33 -28.32
N ARG A 443 -5.86 2.30 -27.52
CA ARG A 443 -7.10 1.49 -27.59
C ARG A 443 -8.28 2.08 -26.80
N GLY A 444 -8.05 3.17 -26.04
CA GLY A 444 -9.05 3.73 -25.12
C GLY A 444 -9.05 3.10 -23.72
N LEU A 445 -8.02 2.30 -23.40
CA LEU A 445 -7.77 1.77 -22.05
C LEU A 445 -6.91 2.79 -21.29
N TRP A 446 -7.56 3.80 -20.71
CA TRP A 446 -6.89 5.01 -20.22
C TRP A 446 -6.20 4.80 -18.87
N THR A 447 -4.88 4.69 -18.88
CA THR A 447 -4.08 4.27 -17.71
C THR A 447 -3.82 5.44 -16.74
N VAL A 448 -4.19 5.27 -15.47
CA VAL A 448 -4.03 6.27 -14.40
C VAL A 448 -3.17 5.80 -13.22
N GLY A 449 -2.61 4.59 -13.30
CA GLY A 449 -1.63 4.04 -12.36
C GLY A 449 -0.92 2.83 -12.96
N SER A 450 0.37 2.64 -12.70
CA SER A 450 1.13 1.50 -13.22
C SER A 450 2.46 1.33 -12.49
N GLN A 451 2.91 0.08 -12.32
CA GLN A 451 4.31 -0.24 -12.01
C GLN A 451 4.76 -1.50 -12.78
N PRO A 452 6.04 -1.59 -13.19
CA PRO A 452 6.59 -2.80 -13.80
C PRO A 452 6.63 -3.96 -12.79
N ALA A 453 6.79 -5.19 -13.29
CA ALA A 453 7.18 -6.30 -12.42
C ALA A 453 8.70 -6.23 -12.19
N VAL A 454 9.14 -6.43 -10.94
CA VAL A 454 10.55 -6.41 -10.55
C VAL A 454 10.86 -7.62 -9.70
N ASN A 455 11.85 -8.40 -10.15
CA ASN A 455 12.30 -9.62 -9.51
C ASN A 455 13.67 -9.42 -8.86
N GLY A 456 13.69 -8.90 -7.63
CA GLY A 456 14.89 -8.86 -6.78
C GLY A 456 16.02 -7.98 -7.32
N LYS A 457 15.70 -6.75 -7.75
CA LYS A 457 16.74 -5.77 -8.12
C LYS A 457 17.44 -5.22 -6.86
N PRO A 458 18.70 -4.74 -6.95
CA PRO A 458 19.37 -4.11 -5.81
C PRO A 458 18.59 -2.90 -5.29
N SER A 459 18.61 -2.65 -3.98
CA SER A 459 18.01 -1.45 -3.37
C SER A 459 18.61 -0.12 -3.82
N THR A 460 19.72 -0.17 -4.56
CA THR A 460 20.39 0.98 -5.18
C THR A 460 20.23 1.03 -6.70
N ASP A 461 19.28 0.27 -7.28
CA ASP A 461 18.94 0.39 -8.71
C ASP A 461 18.40 1.81 -9.01
N PRO A 462 18.87 2.48 -10.08
CA PRO A 462 18.54 3.88 -10.33
C PRO A 462 17.10 4.13 -10.80
N LEU A 463 16.34 3.09 -11.16
CA LEU A 463 14.97 3.21 -11.66
C LEU A 463 13.93 2.82 -10.60
N VAL A 464 14.18 1.74 -9.86
CA VAL A 464 13.21 1.16 -8.89
C VAL A 464 13.79 0.92 -7.49
N GLY A 465 15.06 1.26 -7.25
CA GLY A 465 15.74 1.04 -5.97
C GLY A 465 15.29 2.02 -4.89
N TRP A 466 14.95 1.50 -3.71
CA TRP A 466 14.61 2.29 -2.53
C TRP A 466 15.09 1.58 -1.25
N GLY A 467 15.17 2.34 -0.16
CA GLY A 467 15.53 1.82 1.18
C GLY A 467 17.04 1.60 1.40
N PRO A 468 17.43 0.94 2.52
CA PRO A 468 18.83 0.76 2.89
C PRO A 468 19.69 0.07 1.82
N LYS A 469 20.95 0.51 1.67
CA LYS A 469 21.91 -0.10 0.75
C LYS A 469 22.17 -1.58 1.06
N GLY A 470 22.32 -2.40 0.03
CA GLY A 470 22.63 -3.82 0.16
C GLY A 470 21.41 -4.73 0.34
N GLY A 471 20.19 -4.19 0.21
CA GLY A 471 18.95 -4.98 0.12
C GLY A 471 18.54 -5.25 -1.32
N TYR A 472 17.36 -5.86 -1.46
CA TYR A 472 16.73 -6.17 -2.73
C TYR A 472 15.26 -5.74 -2.73
N VAL A 473 14.80 -5.18 -3.84
CA VAL A 473 13.43 -4.69 -4.06
C VAL A 473 12.69 -5.55 -5.08
N TYR A 474 11.39 -5.67 -4.87
CA TYR A 474 10.48 -6.49 -5.67
C TYR A 474 9.18 -5.73 -5.91
N GLN A 475 8.58 -5.92 -7.09
CA GLN A 475 7.31 -5.33 -7.50
C GLN A 475 6.51 -6.39 -8.28
N LYS A 476 5.21 -6.53 -7.98
CA LYS A 476 4.26 -7.18 -8.89
C LYS A 476 3.96 -6.23 -10.05
N GLY A 477 3.73 -6.79 -11.24
CA GLY A 477 3.14 -6.02 -12.33
C GLY A 477 1.76 -5.53 -11.90
N PHE A 478 1.51 -4.23 -12.02
CA PHE A 478 0.22 -3.61 -11.70
C PHE A 478 -0.14 -2.55 -12.74
N LEU A 479 -1.42 -2.49 -13.07
CA LEU A 479 -2.00 -1.49 -13.96
C LEU A 479 -3.38 -1.07 -13.44
N GLU A 480 -3.64 0.22 -13.54
CA GLU A 480 -4.92 0.84 -13.21
C GLU A 480 -5.38 1.73 -14.36
N LEU A 481 -6.64 1.58 -14.76
CA LEU A 481 -7.17 2.22 -15.95
C LEU A 481 -8.68 2.48 -15.86
N PHE A 482 -9.15 3.46 -16.63
CA PHE A 482 -10.56 3.58 -16.97
C PHE A 482 -10.89 2.73 -18.20
N VAL A 483 -11.99 1.97 -18.14
CA VAL A 483 -12.49 1.10 -19.22
C VAL A 483 -13.89 1.54 -19.62
N GLY A 484 -14.14 1.65 -20.92
CA GLY A 484 -15.45 2.04 -21.45
C GLY A 484 -16.52 0.95 -21.26
N PRO A 485 -17.81 1.33 -21.19
CA PRO A 485 -18.92 0.41 -20.89
C PRO A 485 -19.05 -0.75 -21.90
N ASN A 486 -18.64 -0.54 -23.16
CA ASN A 486 -18.70 -1.55 -24.21
C ASN A 486 -17.61 -2.64 -24.10
N GLU A 487 -16.57 -2.43 -23.29
CA GLU A 487 -15.42 -3.33 -23.17
C GLU A 487 -15.29 -3.95 -21.76
N VAL A 488 -15.81 -3.29 -20.73
CA VAL A 488 -15.61 -3.69 -19.32
C VAL A 488 -16.09 -5.11 -19.02
N GLU A 489 -17.25 -5.54 -19.52
CA GLU A 489 -17.77 -6.89 -19.27
C GLU A 489 -16.86 -7.98 -19.87
N ALA A 490 -16.45 -7.80 -21.14
CA ALA A 490 -15.53 -8.71 -21.82
C ALA A 490 -14.14 -8.71 -21.17
N MET A 491 -13.67 -7.55 -20.71
CA MET A 491 -12.40 -7.40 -20.00
C MET A 491 -12.42 -8.16 -18.66
N ILE A 492 -13.48 -7.97 -17.85
CA ILE A 492 -13.69 -8.69 -16.59
C ILE A 492 -13.78 -10.21 -16.85
N GLN A 493 -14.52 -10.65 -17.86
CA GLN A 493 -14.63 -12.06 -18.20
C GLN A 493 -13.27 -12.66 -18.59
N LYS A 494 -12.44 -11.93 -19.35
CA LYS A 494 -11.08 -12.33 -19.69
C LYS A 494 -10.20 -12.43 -18.44
N LEU A 495 -10.18 -11.39 -17.60
CA LEU A 495 -9.39 -11.36 -16.36
C LEU A 495 -9.76 -12.48 -15.37
N ARG A 496 -11.05 -12.85 -15.29
CA ARG A 496 -11.54 -13.97 -14.47
C ARG A 496 -11.10 -15.36 -14.96
N THR A 497 -10.72 -15.51 -16.24
CA THR A 497 -10.53 -16.83 -16.88
C THR A 497 -9.12 -17.09 -17.42
N VAL A 498 -8.37 -16.04 -17.74
CA VAL A 498 -7.10 -16.15 -18.48
C VAL A 498 -5.92 -16.68 -17.67
N SER A 499 -5.88 -16.42 -16.35
CA SER A 499 -4.75 -16.81 -15.50
C SER A 499 -5.14 -16.80 -14.02
N PRO A 500 -4.75 -17.82 -13.22
CA PRO A 500 -4.93 -17.81 -11.76
C PRO A 500 -4.03 -16.78 -11.06
N TRP A 501 -3.04 -16.21 -11.76
CA TRP A 501 -2.14 -15.20 -11.21
C TRP A 501 -2.75 -13.79 -11.21
N ILE A 502 -3.90 -13.58 -11.82
CA ILE A 502 -4.55 -12.26 -11.87
C ILE A 502 -5.38 -12.01 -10.62
N THR A 503 -5.16 -10.84 -10.02
CA THR A 503 -6.09 -10.19 -9.09
C THR A 503 -6.61 -8.91 -9.72
N PHE A 504 -7.92 -8.66 -9.67
CA PHE A 504 -8.50 -7.41 -10.16
C PHE A 504 -9.61 -6.88 -9.25
N LEU A 505 -9.77 -5.56 -9.24
CA LEU A 505 -10.87 -4.82 -8.61
C LEU A 505 -11.43 -3.85 -9.66
N ALA A 506 -12.71 -3.96 -9.98
CA ALA A 506 -13.41 -3.08 -10.91
C ALA A 506 -14.57 -2.40 -10.17
N ALA A 507 -14.82 -1.11 -10.43
CA ALA A 507 -16.01 -0.44 -9.92
C ALA A 507 -16.54 0.69 -10.83
N SER A 508 -17.86 0.85 -10.83
CA SER A 508 -18.56 2.00 -11.39
C SER A 508 -18.60 3.16 -10.38
N ARG A 509 -18.86 4.37 -10.86
CA ARG A 509 -19.13 5.56 -10.02
C ARG A 509 -20.31 5.33 -9.07
N ASP A 510 -21.36 4.65 -9.53
CA ASP A 510 -22.64 4.56 -8.82
C ASP A 510 -22.67 3.50 -7.71
N GLY A 511 -21.59 2.72 -7.55
CA GLY A 511 -21.46 1.77 -6.44
C GLY A 511 -21.23 0.32 -6.84
N ASP A 512 -21.38 -0.03 -8.12
CA ASP A 512 -21.16 -1.41 -8.58
C ASP A 512 -19.70 -1.81 -8.41
N ILE A 513 -19.45 -3.03 -7.93
CA ILE A 513 -18.11 -3.55 -7.67
C ILE A 513 -18.04 -4.98 -8.18
N VAL A 514 -17.00 -5.28 -8.94
CA VAL A 514 -16.72 -6.63 -9.46
C VAL A 514 -15.26 -6.96 -9.21
N THR A 515 -15.00 -8.10 -8.58
CA THR A 515 -13.65 -8.49 -8.16
C THR A 515 -13.50 -10.02 -8.16
N ASN A 516 -12.25 -10.49 -8.11
CA ASN A 516 -11.91 -11.87 -7.76
C ASN A 516 -11.17 -11.99 -6.41
N THR A 517 -11.09 -10.90 -5.61
CA THR A 517 -10.52 -10.90 -4.25
C THR A 517 -11.50 -11.33 -3.17
N THR A 518 -12.80 -11.19 -3.39
CA THR A 518 -13.82 -11.66 -2.44
C THR A 518 -13.97 -13.16 -2.56
N GLY A 519 -13.85 -13.86 -1.43
CA GLY A 519 -13.77 -15.31 -1.32
C GLY A 519 -15.05 -16.10 -1.65
N ASP A 520 -15.81 -15.71 -2.66
CA ASP A 520 -17.05 -16.39 -3.07
C ASP A 520 -17.09 -16.78 -4.55
N VAL A 521 -16.03 -17.46 -4.97
CA VAL A 521 -15.96 -18.20 -6.23
C VAL A 521 -17.10 -19.25 -6.32
N LEU A 522 -17.65 -19.71 -5.18
CA LEU A 522 -18.69 -20.74 -5.11
C LEU A 522 -20.09 -20.21 -5.40
N GLU A 523 -20.48 -19.05 -4.87
CA GLU A 523 -21.78 -18.45 -5.15
C GLU A 523 -21.82 -17.80 -6.55
N GLU A 524 -20.72 -17.23 -7.04
CA GLU A 524 -20.61 -16.86 -8.45
C GLU A 524 -20.70 -18.09 -9.38
N GLN A 525 -20.02 -19.21 -9.06
CA GLN A 525 -20.19 -20.45 -9.82
C GLN A 525 -21.61 -21.00 -9.75
N ARG A 526 -22.34 -20.85 -8.63
CA ARG A 526 -23.78 -21.16 -8.56
C ARG A 526 -24.61 -20.27 -9.47
N LYS A 527 -24.43 -18.95 -9.43
CA LYS A 527 -25.14 -17.99 -10.30
C LYS A 527 -24.88 -18.27 -11.79
N ILE A 528 -23.63 -18.59 -12.15
CA ILE A 528 -23.25 -19.02 -13.51
C ILE A 528 -23.87 -20.38 -13.88
N ALA A 529 -23.97 -21.33 -12.95
CA ALA A 529 -24.62 -22.62 -13.17
C ALA A 529 -26.15 -22.50 -13.31
N GLU A 530 -26.79 -21.57 -12.60
CA GLU A 530 -28.21 -21.24 -12.77
C GLU A 530 -28.48 -20.54 -14.11
N LEU A 531 -27.67 -19.54 -14.49
CA LEU A 531 -27.76 -18.90 -15.81
C LEU A 531 -27.62 -19.92 -16.95
N LYS A 532 -26.69 -20.87 -16.83
CA LYS A 532 -26.55 -22.00 -17.77
C LYS A 532 -27.75 -22.95 -17.78
N LYS A 533 -28.44 -23.15 -16.66
CA LYS A 533 -29.71 -23.92 -16.61
C LYS A 533 -30.89 -23.18 -17.26
N VAL A 534 -30.93 -21.85 -17.17
CA VAL A 534 -32.00 -21.03 -17.77
C VAL A 534 -31.84 -20.92 -19.29
N CYS A 535 -30.61 -20.79 -19.80
CA CYS A 535 -30.36 -20.64 -21.24
C CYS A 535 -30.42 -21.95 -22.05
N GLY A 536 -30.54 -23.12 -21.41
CA GLY A 536 -30.42 -24.43 -22.07
C GLY A 536 -31.65 -25.33 -21.98
N LYS A 537 -32.70 -25.10 -22.77
CA LYS A 537 -33.81 -26.08 -22.94
C LYS A 537 -34.41 -26.17 -24.35
N LYS A 538 -34.73 -27.43 -24.72
CA LYS A 538 -35.35 -27.97 -25.97
C LYS A 538 -34.39 -28.04 -27.17
N GLN A 539 -34.39 -29.07 -28.03
CA GLN A 539 -35.19 -30.32 -28.20
C GLN A 539 -34.33 -31.32 -29.06
N SER A 540 -34.42 -32.66 -29.09
CA SER A 540 -35.19 -33.72 -28.38
C SER A 540 -34.55 -35.12 -28.61
N ASP A 541 -34.95 -36.10 -27.78
CA ASP A 541 -35.13 -37.55 -28.02
C ASP A 541 -34.30 -38.33 -29.06
N LEU A 542 -33.58 -39.38 -28.59
CA LEU A 542 -33.83 -40.79 -28.98
C LEU A 542 -32.94 -41.82 -28.21
N ASP A 543 -33.63 -42.76 -27.55
CA ASP A 543 -33.31 -44.17 -27.19
C ASP A 543 -31.96 -44.66 -26.60
N SER A 544 -32.05 -44.95 -25.29
CA SER A 544 -31.65 -46.19 -24.59
C SER A 544 -30.64 -47.19 -25.20
N SER A 545 -29.57 -47.50 -24.46
CA SER A 545 -29.45 -48.73 -23.63
C SER A 545 -28.03 -48.92 -23.02
N ALA A 546 -27.85 -49.94 -22.16
CA ALA A 546 -26.59 -50.42 -21.54
C ALA A 546 -25.98 -49.69 -20.31
N ARG A 547 -26.47 -50.12 -19.13
CA ARG A 547 -25.73 -50.49 -17.89
C ARG A 547 -24.25 -50.91 -18.11
N ILE A 548 -23.27 -50.80 -17.20
CA ILE A 548 -23.14 -50.45 -15.75
C ILE A 548 -21.65 -50.08 -15.48
N SER A 549 -21.37 -49.15 -14.55
CA SER A 549 -20.32 -49.23 -13.49
C SER A 549 -19.79 -47.85 -13.04
N SER A 550 -19.83 -47.60 -11.73
CA SER A 550 -19.03 -46.57 -11.05
C SER A 550 -17.73 -47.20 -10.55
N PRO A 551 -16.60 -46.48 -10.54
CA PRO A 551 -16.22 -45.86 -9.28
C PRO A 551 -15.78 -44.40 -9.38
N THR A 552 -15.80 -43.74 -8.22
CA THR A 552 -15.43 -42.35 -7.96
C THR A 552 -13.96 -42.02 -8.26
N THR A 553 -13.72 -40.98 -9.07
CA THR A 553 -12.46 -40.22 -9.09
C THR A 553 -12.73 -38.71 -9.25
N ASN A 554 -13.16 -38.07 -8.16
CA ASN A 554 -13.08 -36.62 -8.01
C ASN A 554 -11.72 -36.25 -7.43
N THR A 555 -10.82 -35.73 -8.27
CA THR A 555 -9.63 -35.00 -7.81
C THR A 555 -9.33 -33.87 -8.81
N PRO A 556 -9.53 -32.59 -8.44
CA PRO A 556 -9.15 -31.46 -9.30
C PRO A 556 -7.62 -31.31 -9.35
N PRO A 557 -7.07 -30.65 -10.39
CA PRO A 557 -5.65 -30.35 -10.46
C PRO A 557 -5.24 -29.39 -9.33
N VAL A 558 -4.33 -29.85 -8.46
CA VAL A 558 -3.82 -29.04 -7.34
C VAL A 558 -2.68 -28.13 -7.82
N CYS A 559 -3.03 -26.91 -8.21
CA CYS A 559 -2.13 -25.76 -8.15
C CYS A 559 -2.90 -24.45 -7.92
N ALA A 560 -3.84 -24.49 -6.96
CA ALA A 560 -4.57 -23.34 -6.46
C ALA A 560 -5.11 -23.65 -5.05
N THR A 561 -4.22 -23.85 -4.08
CA THR A 561 -4.57 -23.72 -2.67
C THR A 561 -4.35 -22.27 -2.25
N PRO A 562 -5.40 -21.44 -2.12
CA PRO A 562 -5.35 -20.38 -1.13
C PRO A 562 -5.14 -21.01 0.25
N PHE A 563 -4.62 -20.24 1.21
CA PHE A 563 -4.57 -20.69 2.60
C PHE A 563 -6.00 -20.87 3.12
N ILE A 564 -6.47 -22.12 3.13
CA ILE A 564 -7.67 -22.56 3.84
C ILE A 564 -7.25 -23.71 4.74
N SER A 565 -6.87 -23.35 5.97
CA SER A 565 -7.09 -24.25 7.09
C SER A 565 -8.60 -24.53 7.21
N LYS A 566 -8.92 -25.78 7.56
CA LYS A 566 -10.22 -26.35 7.98
C LYS A 566 -11.49 -25.50 7.77
N ALA A 567 -12.50 -26.14 7.17
CA ALA A 567 -13.88 -25.64 7.16
C ALA A 567 -14.32 -25.12 8.55
N GLY A 568 -14.48 -23.80 8.66
CA GLY A 568 -14.59 -23.07 9.92
C GLY A 568 -13.95 -21.68 9.84
N ASP A 569 -12.87 -21.52 9.07
CA ASP A 569 -12.21 -20.23 8.87
C ASP A 569 -12.92 -19.41 7.76
N GLU A 570 -13.41 -18.22 8.09
CA GLU A 570 -13.87 -17.23 7.12
C GLU A 570 -12.70 -16.74 6.25
N LEU A 571 -12.90 -16.63 4.93
CA LEU A 571 -11.88 -16.14 4.01
C LEU A 571 -11.62 -14.64 4.24
N VAL A 572 -10.56 -14.35 5.00
CA VAL A 572 -10.18 -12.99 5.41
C VAL A 572 -9.93 -12.07 4.20
N GLU A 573 -10.66 -10.96 4.12
CA GLU A 573 -10.31 -9.84 3.22
C GLU A 573 -8.95 -9.26 3.64
N GLY A 574 -7.88 -9.65 2.94
CA GLY A 574 -6.50 -9.24 3.25
C GLY A 574 -5.88 -8.32 2.19
N PRO A 575 -4.98 -7.40 2.58
CA PRO A 575 -4.27 -6.53 1.63
C PRO A 575 -3.27 -7.32 0.76
N ASN A 576 -3.28 -7.04 -0.54
CA ASN A 576 -2.35 -7.64 -1.50
C ASN A 576 -1.10 -6.76 -1.65
N ALA A 577 0.04 -7.20 -1.10
CA ALA A 577 1.31 -6.49 -1.27
C ALA A 577 1.74 -6.44 -2.75
N LEU A 578 1.96 -5.22 -3.25
CA LEU A 578 2.47 -4.95 -4.59
C LEU A 578 3.98 -4.82 -4.61
N THR A 579 4.54 -4.08 -3.66
CA THR A 579 5.95 -3.68 -3.63
C THR A 579 6.51 -4.00 -2.27
N TRP A 580 7.66 -4.68 -2.22
CA TRP A 580 8.34 -5.02 -0.97
C TRP A 580 9.86 -5.02 -1.12
N GLY A 581 10.54 -4.82 0.00
CA GLY A 581 11.99 -4.78 0.09
C GLY A 581 12.52 -5.65 1.22
N VAL A 582 13.60 -6.36 0.95
CA VAL A 582 14.33 -7.21 1.91
C VAL A 582 15.69 -6.59 2.15
N PHE A 583 15.96 -6.14 3.38
CA PHE A 583 17.14 -5.33 3.72
C PHE A 583 17.98 -5.99 4.82
N PRO A 584 19.32 -5.89 4.79
CA PRO A 584 20.19 -6.43 5.84
C PRO A 584 19.84 -5.86 7.21
N GLY A 585 19.58 -6.74 8.19
CA GLY A 585 19.30 -6.34 9.57
C GLY A 585 17.96 -5.64 9.81
N LYS A 586 17.00 -5.73 8.87
CA LYS A 586 15.63 -5.27 9.04
C LYS A 586 14.62 -6.37 8.70
N GLU A 587 13.40 -6.21 9.20
CA GLU A 587 12.23 -6.96 8.73
C GLU A 587 11.88 -6.58 7.28
N ILE A 588 11.00 -7.35 6.65
CA ILE A 588 10.51 -7.07 5.29
C ILE A 588 9.63 -5.83 5.34
N ILE A 589 9.90 -4.86 4.46
CA ILE A 589 9.11 -3.62 4.35
C ILE A 589 8.22 -3.73 3.11
N GLN A 590 6.91 -3.49 3.27
CA GLN A 590 5.90 -3.57 2.21
C GLN A 590 5.16 -2.23 2.04
N PRO A 591 5.77 -1.20 1.40
CA PRO A 591 5.23 0.15 1.38
C PRO A 591 3.99 0.33 0.51
N THR A 592 3.67 -0.64 -0.37
CA THR A 592 2.56 -0.53 -1.34
C THR A 592 1.69 -1.78 -1.30
N VAL A 593 0.41 -1.59 -1.00
CA VAL A 593 -0.61 -2.64 -0.89
C VAL A 593 -1.88 -2.22 -1.64
N ILE A 594 -2.55 -3.20 -2.26
CA ILE A 594 -3.91 -3.01 -2.80
C ILE A 594 -4.90 -3.80 -1.95
N GLU A 595 -5.93 -3.11 -1.51
CA GLU A 595 -7.08 -3.67 -0.82
C GLU A 595 -8.37 -3.01 -1.31
N LYS A 596 -9.48 -3.71 -1.14
CA LYS A 596 -10.82 -3.26 -1.54
C LYS A 596 -11.20 -1.92 -0.89
N VAL A 597 -10.90 -1.73 0.40
CA VAL A 597 -11.23 -0.49 1.13
C VAL A 597 -10.50 0.73 0.55
N SER A 598 -9.18 0.63 0.36
CA SER A 598 -8.38 1.68 -0.31
C SER A 598 -8.89 1.94 -1.73
N PHE A 599 -9.24 0.89 -2.48
CA PHE A 599 -9.73 1.04 -3.85
C PHE A 599 -11.06 1.79 -3.94
N LEU A 600 -12.00 1.54 -3.03
CA LEU A 600 -13.28 2.25 -3.01
C LEU A 600 -13.13 3.69 -2.54
N ALA A 601 -12.33 3.94 -1.51
CA ALA A 601 -12.03 5.30 -1.05
C ALA A 601 -11.32 6.15 -2.13
N TRP A 602 -10.45 5.52 -2.92
CA TRP A 602 -9.81 6.16 -4.07
C TRP A 602 -10.77 6.31 -5.27
N ARG A 603 -11.62 5.31 -5.57
CA ARG A 603 -12.55 5.34 -6.70
C ARG A 603 -13.37 6.62 -6.74
N ASP A 604 -13.93 7.01 -5.60
CA ASP A 604 -14.78 8.20 -5.48
C ASP A 604 -14.00 9.48 -5.85
N GLU A 605 -12.75 9.56 -5.43
CA GLU A 605 -11.81 10.63 -5.79
C GLU A 605 -11.43 10.59 -7.28
N ALA A 606 -11.23 9.40 -7.85
CA ALA A 606 -10.91 9.19 -9.26
C ALA A 606 -12.00 9.71 -10.20
N PHE A 607 -13.26 9.46 -9.86
CA PHE A 607 -14.42 9.95 -10.64
C PHE A 607 -14.71 11.42 -10.39
N GLU A 608 -14.52 11.93 -9.18
CA GLU A 608 -14.68 13.36 -8.92
C GLU A 608 -13.58 14.20 -9.63
N ILE A 609 -12.40 13.64 -9.90
CA ILE A 609 -11.39 14.28 -10.78
C ILE A 609 -11.89 14.43 -12.23
N TRP A 610 -12.68 13.49 -12.78
CA TRP A 610 -13.32 13.68 -14.10
C TRP A 610 -14.28 14.86 -14.08
N ARG A 611 -15.05 15.01 -12.99
CA ARG A 611 -15.97 16.13 -12.78
C ARG A 611 -15.21 17.45 -12.70
N GLU A 612 -14.14 17.54 -11.92
CA GLU A 612 -13.32 18.76 -11.85
C GLU A 612 -12.72 19.13 -13.23
N TRP A 613 -12.33 18.14 -14.05
CA TRP A 613 -11.90 18.37 -15.44
C TRP A 613 -13.05 18.89 -16.32
N GLU A 614 -14.27 18.35 -16.19
CA GLU A 614 -15.45 18.88 -16.89
C GLU A 614 -15.67 20.38 -16.60
N HIS A 615 -15.43 20.84 -15.37
CA HIS A 615 -15.68 22.22 -14.94
C HIS A 615 -14.68 23.26 -15.44
N LEU A 616 -13.66 22.86 -16.18
CA LEU A 616 -12.87 23.77 -17.02
C LEU A 616 -13.66 24.28 -18.24
N TYR A 617 -14.74 23.60 -18.63
CA TYR A 617 -15.44 23.84 -19.89
C TYR A 617 -16.83 24.45 -19.70
N PRO A 618 -17.21 25.46 -20.53
CA PRO A 618 -18.53 26.09 -20.46
C PRO A 618 -19.69 25.09 -20.51
N LYS A 619 -20.74 25.34 -19.71
CA LYS A 619 -22.02 24.60 -19.76
C LYS A 619 -22.50 24.41 -21.20
N GLY A 620 -22.92 23.19 -21.51
CA GLY A 620 -23.45 22.81 -22.84
C GLY A 620 -22.41 22.62 -23.95
N SER A 621 -21.11 22.86 -23.71
CA SER A 621 -20.07 22.58 -24.70
C SER A 621 -19.82 21.08 -24.90
N GLU A 622 -19.38 20.67 -26.09
CA GLU A 622 -19.14 19.25 -26.42
C GLU A 622 -18.07 18.61 -25.53
N SER A 623 -16.98 19.33 -25.22
CA SER A 623 -15.94 18.86 -24.29
C SER A 623 -16.49 18.56 -22.90
N ARG A 624 -17.43 19.39 -22.44
CA ARG A 624 -18.09 19.19 -21.16
C ARG A 624 -18.97 17.94 -21.18
N LYS A 625 -19.84 17.79 -22.19
CA LYS A 625 -20.73 16.63 -22.34
C LYS A 625 -19.94 15.32 -22.42
N LEU A 626 -18.82 15.32 -23.18
CA LEU A 626 -17.92 14.18 -23.30
C LEU A 626 -17.35 13.76 -21.95
N LEU A 627 -16.76 14.71 -21.21
CA LEU A 627 -16.13 14.41 -19.90
C LEU A 627 -17.17 14.00 -18.86
N HIS A 628 -18.35 14.62 -18.88
CA HIS A 628 -19.49 14.23 -18.07
C HIS A 628 -19.91 12.77 -18.34
N GLN A 629 -20.08 12.42 -19.62
CA GLN A 629 -20.43 11.07 -20.02
C GLN A 629 -19.35 10.06 -19.63
N ILE A 630 -18.06 10.38 -19.84
CA ILE A 630 -16.95 9.51 -19.43
C ILE A 630 -16.98 9.27 -17.91
N GLY A 631 -17.07 10.34 -17.11
CA GLY A 631 -17.12 10.25 -15.65
C GLY A 631 -18.34 9.53 -15.10
N HIS A 632 -19.36 9.29 -15.92
CA HIS A 632 -20.58 8.55 -15.58
C HIS A 632 -20.51 7.09 -16.06
N ASP A 633 -20.18 6.85 -17.33
CA ASP A 633 -20.35 5.57 -18.01
C ASP A 633 -19.13 4.62 -17.90
N TYR A 634 -17.95 5.15 -17.56
CA TYR A 634 -16.72 4.35 -17.49
C TYR A 634 -16.54 3.67 -16.13
N TRP A 635 -15.78 2.58 -16.13
CA TRP A 635 -15.40 1.83 -14.94
C TRP A 635 -13.92 2.04 -14.61
N LEU A 636 -13.61 2.18 -13.32
CA LEU A 636 -12.23 2.13 -12.84
C LEU A 636 -11.84 0.67 -12.61
N LEU A 637 -10.67 0.25 -13.10
CA LEU A 637 -10.18 -1.13 -13.03
C LEU A 637 -8.72 -1.19 -12.59
N ASN A 638 -8.47 -1.82 -11.44
CA ASN A 638 -7.15 -2.27 -10.98
C ASN A 638 -6.89 -3.71 -11.44
N VAL A 639 -5.71 -3.99 -11.99
CA VAL A 639 -5.23 -5.32 -12.38
C VAL A 639 -3.82 -5.56 -11.83
N VAL A 640 -3.61 -6.70 -11.16
CA VAL A 640 -2.34 -7.13 -10.58
C VAL A 640 -1.99 -8.51 -11.11
N HIS A 641 -0.76 -8.70 -11.60
CA HIS A 641 -0.22 -10.03 -11.91
C HIS A 641 0.68 -10.49 -10.76
N ASN A 642 0.22 -11.47 -10.00
CA ASN A 642 0.86 -11.90 -8.76
C ASN A 642 2.17 -12.66 -8.97
N ASP A 643 2.39 -13.27 -10.15
CA ASP A 643 3.72 -13.75 -10.51
C ASP A 643 4.57 -12.57 -11.02
N TYR A 644 5.31 -11.98 -10.08
CA TYR A 644 6.27 -10.89 -10.30
C TYR A 644 7.50 -11.30 -11.15
N ARG A 645 7.67 -12.59 -11.45
CA ARG A 645 8.74 -13.08 -12.34
C ARG A 645 8.35 -12.94 -13.82
N ASN A 646 7.07 -12.76 -14.12
CA ASN A 646 6.58 -12.55 -15.49
C ASN A 646 6.36 -11.05 -15.76
N GLU A 647 7.37 -10.40 -16.35
CA GLU A 647 7.36 -8.99 -16.75
C GLU A 647 6.30 -8.65 -17.83
N ASN A 648 5.78 -9.66 -18.54
CA ASN A 648 4.78 -9.49 -19.59
C ASN A 648 3.35 -9.88 -19.17
N GLY A 649 3.15 -10.47 -17.98
CA GLY A 649 1.90 -11.13 -17.60
C GLY A 649 0.61 -10.31 -17.73
N ILE A 650 0.59 -9.03 -17.32
CA ILE A 650 -0.58 -8.15 -17.54
C ILE A 650 -0.75 -7.85 -19.04
N TRP A 651 0.35 -7.60 -19.74
CA TRP A 651 0.37 -7.04 -21.07
C TRP A 651 -0.03 -8.06 -22.14
N ASP A 652 0.38 -9.31 -21.96
CA ASP A 652 -0.03 -10.43 -22.81
C ASP A 652 -1.56 -10.63 -22.77
N ILE A 653 -2.19 -10.32 -21.62
CA ILE A 653 -3.64 -10.38 -21.43
C ILE A 653 -4.33 -9.16 -22.05
N LEU A 654 -3.83 -7.95 -21.83
CA LEU A 654 -4.54 -6.73 -22.25
C LEU A 654 -4.32 -6.39 -23.73
N ILE A 655 -3.08 -6.50 -24.23
CA ILE A 655 -2.66 -5.97 -25.54
C ILE A 655 -2.78 -7.01 -26.65
N THR A 656 -2.60 -8.31 -26.36
CA THR A 656 -2.62 -9.35 -27.40
C THR A 656 -4.02 -9.55 -27.98
N ASN A 657 -4.22 -9.05 -29.19
CA ASN A 657 -5.35 -9.42 -30.05
C ASN A 657 -5.22 -10.88 -30.50
N HIS A 658 -6.34 -11.62 -30.53
CA HIS A 658 -6.36 -13.00 -31.02
C HIS A 658 -6.05 -13.07 -32.53
N GLN A 659 -4.78 -13.30 -32.87
CA GLN A 659 -4.36 -13.92 -34.13
C GLN A 659 -3.30 -15.01 -33.88
N SER A 660 -3.71 -16.11 -33.25
CA SER A 660 -3.20 -17.44 -33.59
C SER A 660 -4.04 -18.53 -32.92
N SER A 661 -5.06 -19.02 -33.64
CA SER A 661 -5.61 -20.36 -33.38
C SER A 661 -4.81 -21.40 -34.17
N ALA A 662 -3.50 -21.47 -33.91
CA ALA A 662 -2.61 -22.48 -34.47
C ALA A 662 -1.63 -22.96 -33.39
N LEU A 663 -1.98 -24.09 -32.76
CA LEU A 663 -1.03 -24.87 -31.97
C LEU A 663 0.17 -25.22 -32.86
N PRO A 664 1.43 -25.10 -32.40
CA PRO A 664 2.59 -25.48 -33.19
C PRO A 664 2.53 -26.97 -33.54
N ASN A 665 2.78 -27.27 -34.83
CA ASN A 665 2.59 -28.62 -35.37
C ASN A 665 3.43 -29.67 -34.60
N PRO A 666 2.80 -30.65 -33.91
CA PRO A 666 3.52 -31.62 -33.07
C PRO A 666 4.43 -32.56 -33.85
N LEU A 667 4.32 -32.64 -35.18
CA LEU A 667 5.27 -33.38 -36.02
C LEU A 667 6.62 -32.66 -36.14
N LEU A 668 6.64 -31.32 -36.12
CA LEU A 668 7.89 -30.55 -36.25
C LEU A 668 8.77 -30.69 -35.01
N ILE A 669 8.14 -30.73 -33.82
CA ILE A 669 8.80 -30.98 -32.54
C ILE A 669 9.32 -32.43 -32.48
N LYS A 670 8.53 -33.42 -32.95
CA LYS A 670 8.97 -34.82 -33.05
C LYS A 670 10.20 -35.01 -33.94
N LEU A 671 10.29 -34.30 -35.07
CA LEU A 671 11.42 -34.41 -36.01
C LEU A 671 12.73 -33.82 -35.46
N ILE A 672 12.67 -32.75 -34.67
CA ILE A 672 13.85 -32.13 -34.07
C ILE A 672 14.38 -32.94 -32.88
N ALA A 673 13.50 -33.63 -32.13
CA ALA A 673 13.86 -34.38 -30.93
C ALA A 673 14.70 -35.66 -31.21
N MET A 674 14.58 -36.29 -32.38
CA MET A 674 15.14 -37.62 -32.64
C MET A 674 16.61 -37.65 -33.11
N ALA A 675 17.26 -36.50 -33.33
CA ALA A 675 18.59 -36.42 -33.96
C ALA A 675 19.77 -36.09 -33.00
N THR A 676 19.55 -36.03 -31.69
CA THR A 676 20.59 -35.57 -30.72
C THR A 676 21.12 -36.70 -29.84
N THR A 677 22.43 -36.75 -29.61
CA THR A 677 23.08 -37.66 -28.65
C THR A 677 23.96 -36.88 -27.66
N PHE A 678 24.04 -37.34 -26.41
CA PHE A 678 24.77 -36.71 -25.31
C PHE A 678 25.89 -37.64 -24.80
N LYS A 679 26.96 -37.10 -24.22
CA LYS A 679 28.09 -37.92 -23.68
C LYS A 679 28.24 -37.83 -22.16
N PHE A 680 27.94 -38.94 -21.47
CA PHE A 680 28.14 -39.09 -20.03
C PHE A 680 29.33 -40.00 -19.74
N GLY A 681 30.40 -39.45 -19.15
CA GLY A 681 31.69 -40.15 -19.08
C GLY A 681 32.12 -40.66 -20.48
N PRO A 682 32.48 -41.95 -20.63
CA PRO A 682 32.73 -42.61 -21.92
C PRO A 682 31.44 -43.11 -22.62
N HIS A 683 30.27 -43.04 -21.97
CA HIS A 683 29.01 -43.57 -22.48
C HIS A 683 28.25 -42.54 -23.32
N THR A 684 27.51 -43.02 -24.33
CA THR A 684 26.61 -42.20 -25.14
C THR A 684 25.18 -42.41 -24.67
N ILE A 685 24.45 -41.32 -24.50
CA ILE A 685 23.05 -41.26 -24.07
C ILE A 685 22.23 -40.74 -25.24
N SER A 686 21.15 -41.45 -25.60
CA SER A 686 20.25 -41.02 -26.68
C SER A 686 19.29 -39.94 -26.19
N ALA A 687 18.84 -39.03 -27.05
CA ALA A 687 17.85 -38.00 -26.65
C ALA A 687 16.57 -38.61 -26.06
N GLY A 688 16.20 -39.84 -26.45
CA GLY A 688 15.07 -40.56 -25.87
C GLY A 688 15.23 -40.89 -24.38
N GLN A 689 16.43 -40.84 -23.79
CA GLN A 689 16.68 -41.09 -22.36
C GLN A 689 16.68 -39.80 -21.51
N VAL A 690 16.46 -38.64 -22.13
CA VAL A 690 16.45 -37.31 -21.48
C VAL A 690 15.00 -36.86 -21.32
N PHE A 691 14.59 -36.53 -20.09
CA PHE A 691 13.23 -36.05 -19.81
C PHE A 691 13.17 -34.56 -19.44
N PHE A 692 14.31 -33.97 -19.04
CA PHE A 692 14.41 -32.56 -18.67
C PHE A 692 15.76 -31.99 -19.12
N LYS A 693 15.79 -30.72 -19.56
CA LYS A 693 17.00 -30.06 -20.06
C LYS A 693 16.91 -28.55 -19.88
N THR A 694 17.99 -27.95 -19.38
CA THR A 694 18.22 -26.51 -19.43
C THR A 694 19.49 -26.19 -20.24
N LYS A 695 20.01 -24.97 -20.13
CA LYS A 695 21.32 -24.58 -20.67
C LYS A 695 22.48 -25.28 -19.93
N HIS A 696 22.29 -25.67 -18.66
CA HIS A 696 23.37 -26.20 -17.81
C HIS A 696 23.08 -27.58 -17.19
N SER A 697 21.81 -28.01 -17.10
CA SER A 697 21.38 -29.25 -16.44
C SER A 697 20.66 -30.24 -17.38
N LEU A 698 20.73 -31.53 -17.04
CA LEU A 698 20.03 -32.63 -17.71
C LEU A 698 19.38 -33.56 -16.68
N GLY A 699 18.09 -33.87 -16.87
CA GLY A 699 17.37 -34.93 -16.16
C GLY A 699 17.30 -36.19 -17.02
N LEU A 700 17.79 -37.31 -16.48
CA LEU A 700 18.03 -38.56 -17.21
C LEU A 700 17.39 -39.75 -16.48
N VAL A 701 16.94 -40.75 -17.22
CA VAL A 701 16.56 -42.05 -16.61
C VAL A 701 17.78 -42.99 -16.59
N ASN A 702 18.02 -43.68 -15.47
CA ASN A 702 19.23 -44.49 -15.29
C ASN A 702 19.12 -45.89 -15.94
N LEU A 703 20.22 -46.34 -16.54
CA LEU A 703 20.44 -47.64 -17.18
C LEU A 703 20.35 -48.84 -16.20
N LYS A 704 20.76 -48.65 -14.94
CA LYS A 704 20.70 -49.67 -13.87
C LYS A 704 19.97 -49.10 -12.64
N PRO A 705 18.89 -49.74 -12.14
CA PRO A 705 18.24 -49.31 -10.91
C PRO A 705 19.17 -49.48 -9.69
N ILE A 706 19.04 -48.60 -8.70
CA ILE A 706 19.89 -48.59 -7.50
C ILE A 706 19.68 -49.87 -6.67
N LEU A 707 18.44 -50.37 -6.61
CA LEU A 707 18.01 -51.55 -5.86
C LEU A 707 17.36 -52.60 -6.79
N PRO A 708 17.57 -53.91 -6.59
CA PRO A 708 16.84 -54.95 -7.30
C PRO A 708 15.32 -54.84 -7.06
N GLY A 709 14.52 -55.04 -8.12
CA GLY A 709 13.06 -55.21 -8.01
C GLY A 709 12.20 -53.95 -7.83
N ARG A 710 12.76 -52.75 -7.64
CA ARG A 710 11.98 -51.48 -7.58
C ARG A 710 12.12 -50.65 -8.86
N LYS A 711 11.02 -50.02 -9.30
CA LYS A 711 11.00 -49.04 -10.39
C LYS A 711 11.31 -47.63 -9.82
N SER A 712 12.44 -47.06 -10.25
CA SER A 712 12.97 -45.73 -9.86
C SER A 712 13.37 -45.58 -8.38
N PRO A 713 14.39 -44.75 -8.09
CA PRO A 713 14.23 -43.30 -8.08
C PRO A 713 14.96 -42.58 -9.23
N VAL A 714 14.36 -41.47 -9.66
CA VAL A 714 14.85 -40.60 -10.73
C VAL A 714 16.16 -39.93 -10.30
N GLN A 715 17.18 -39.97 -11.17
CA GLN A 715 18.47 -39.32 -10.92
C GLN A 715 18.68 -38.12 -11.85
N ILE A 716 19.07 -36.98 -11.27
CA ILE A 716 19.40 -35.78 -12.05
C ILE A 716 20.92 -35.74 -12.16
N THR A 717 21.45 -35.82 -13.39
CA THR A 717 22.89 -35.85 -13.61
C THR A 717 23.33 -34.67 -14.44
N VAL A 718 23.79 -33.63 -13.73
CA VAL A 718 24.34 -32.42 -14.32
C VAL A 718 25.80 -32.66 -14.74
N LYS A 719 26.18 -32.20 -15.93
CA LYS A 719 27.57 -32.24 -16.40
C LYS A 719 27.99 -30.85 -16.92
N PRO A 720 29.22 -30.35 -16.63
CA PRO A 720 30.34 -31.08 -16.04
C PRO A 720 31.08 -30.43 -14.83
N ARG A 721 31.43 -31.32 -13.89
CA ARG A 721 32.56 -31.23 -12.94
C ARG A 721 32.55 -30.07 -11.94
N ASN A 722 32.32 -30.43 -10.67
CA ASN A 722 32.68 -29.71 -9.45
C ASN A 722 32.05 -28.30 -9.30
N THR A 723 31.32 -28.11 -8.22
CA THR A 723 30.64 -26.87 -7.84
C THR A 723 31.61 -25.77 -7.36
N LYS A 724 32.80 -26.14 -6.91
CA LYS A 724 33.81 -25.23 -6.33
C LYS A 724 34.45 -24.34 -7.41
N GLY A 725 34.23 -23.03 -7.32
CA GLY A 725 34.82 -22.03 -8.23
C GLY A 725 34.04 -21.81 -9.53
N ARG A 726 32.72 -22.08 -9.55
CA ARG A 726 31.87 -21.90 -10.74
C ARG A 726 31.11 -20.57 -10.75
N GLU A 727 30.66 -20.19 -11.94
CA GLU A 727 29.78 -19.04 -12.18
C GLU A 727 28.42 -19.24 -11.49
N ARG A 728 27.86 -18.18 -10.89
CA ARG A 728 26.62 -18.25 -10.09
C ARG A 728 25.42 -18.76 -10.88
N SER A 729 25.39 -18.50 -12.20
CA SER A 729 24.37 -18.98 -13.15
C SER A 729 24.25 -20.51 -13.16
N ILE A 730 25.37 -21.23 -13.12
CA ILE A 730 25.39 -22.71 -13.12
C ILE A 730 24.83 -23.25 -11.80
N VAL A 731 25.24 -22.68 -10.66
CA VAL A 731 24.74 -23.10 -9.34
C VAL A 731 23.23 -22.83 -9.22
N SER A 732 22.77 -21.67 -9.67
CA SER A 732 21.34 -21.33 -9.68
C SER A 732 20.51 -22.28 -10.55
N ASP A 733 21.00 -22.62 -11.75
CA ASP A 733 20.33 -23.56 -12.65
C ASP A 733 20.19 -24.96 -12.03
N ILE A 734 21.21 -25.44 -11.31
CA ILE A 734 21.19 -26.72 -10.59
C ILE A 734 20.09 -26.74 -9.51
N PHE A 735 20.01 -25.68 -8.69
CA PHE A 735 18.98 -25.58 -7.64
C PHE A 735 17.56 -25.48 -8.23
N GLN A 736 17.36 -24.64 -9.25
CA GLN A 736 16.07 -24.48 -9.92
C GLN A 736 15.62 -25.77 -10.63
N SER A 737 16.54 -26.44 -11.33
CA SER A 737 16.28 -27.74 -11.97
C SER A 737 15.87 -28.81 -10.95
N SER A 738 16.53 -28.83 -9.79
CA SER A 738 16.21 -29.76 -8.71
C SER A 738 14.82 -29.50 -8.13
N GLN A 739 14.43 -28.24 -7.93
CA GLN A 739 13.09 -27.89 -7.48
C GLN A 739 12.02 -28.29 -8.51
N LYS A 740 12.19 -27.92 -9.79
CA LYS A 740 11.24 -28.28 -10.86
C LYS A 740 11.03 -29.79 -10.99
N ILE A 741 12.12 -30.56 -11.02
CA ILE A 741 12.03 -32.03 -11.11
C ILE A 741 11.46 -32.62 -9.81
N GLY A 742 11.77 -32.02 -8.67
CA GLY A 742 11.23 -32.42 -7.38
C GLY A 742 9.70 -32.38 -7.31
N THR A 743 9.08 -31.29 -7.75
CA THR A 743 7.60 -31.18 -7.76
C THR A 743 6.94 -32.25 -8.62
N VAL A 744 7.57 -32.65 -9.73
CA VAL A 744 7.09 -33.78 -10.55
C VAL A 744 7.24 -35.12 -9.81
N ILE A 745 8.34 -35.33 -9.08
CA ILE A 745 8.57 -36.53 -8.27
C ILE A 745 7.58 -36.61 -7.08
N GLU A 746 7.28 -35.51 -6.40
CA GLU A 746 6.26 -35.47 -5.35
C GLU A 746 4.88 -35.88 -5.88
N LYS A 747 4.46 -35.27 -6.99
CA LYS A 747 3.18 -35.55 -7.66
C LYS A 747 3.06 -37.01 -8.12
N GLU A 748 4.11 -37.54 -8.75
CA GLU A 748 4.14 -38.89 -9.33
C GLU A 748 4.14 -40.00 -8.26
N TYR A 749 4.91 -39.83 -7.18
CA TYR A 749 5.10 -40.88 -6.17
C TYR A 749 4.27 -40.66 -4.89
N GLY A 750 3.42 -39.62 -4.87
CA GLY A 750 2.57 -39.27 -3.73
C GLY A 750 3.39 -38.86 -2.50
N GLY A 751 4.35 -37.97 -2.71
CA GLY A 751 5.10 -37.30 -1.64
C GLY A 751 4.39 -36.02 -1.17
N THR A 752 4.54 -35.69 0.10
CA THR A 752 4.10 -34.41 0.71
C THR A 752 5.27 -33.46 0.98
N SER A 753 6.51 -33.93 0.78
CA SER A 753 7.76 -33.16 0.85
C SER A 753 8.89 -33.92 0.15
N LEU A 754 10.08 -33.34 0.09
CA LEU A 754 11.29 -33.96 -0.49
C LEU A 754 12.47 -33.94 0.50
N THR A 755 13.27 -35.01 0.44
CA THR A 755 14.69 -34.94 0.81
C THR A 755 15.50 -34.73 -0.47
N ILE A 756 16.32 -33.68 -0.51
CA ILE A 756 17.27 -33.42 -1.61
C ILE A 756 18.69 -33.58 -1.06
N ALA A 757 19.49 -34.45 -1.67
CA ALA A 757 20.89 -34.67 -1.29
C ALA A 757 21.80 -34.41 -2.49
N CYS A 758 22.75 -33.49 -2.33
CA CYS A 758 23.74 -33.15 -3.34
C CYS A 758 25.10 -33.72 -2.95
N GLN A 759 25.70 -34.53 -3.84
CA GLN A 759 27.03 -35.13 -3.66
C GLN A 759 27.95 -34.65 -4.79
N ASP A 760 29.21 -34.33 -4.47
CA ASP A 760 30.20 -33.82 -5.44
C ASP A 760 31.54 -34.56 -5.26
N GLY A 761 32.19 -34.91 -6.37
CA GLY A 761 33.48 -35.60 -6.35
C GLY A 761 33.41 -37.11 -6.03
N PRO A 762 34.50 -37.72 -5.52
CA PRO A 762 34.61 -39.16 -5.31
C PRO A 762 33.60 -39.74 -4.31
N GLU A 763 33.09 -38.92 -3.40
CA GLU A 763 32.10 -39.29 -2.39
C GLU A 763 30.72 -39.61 -2.99
N ALA A 764 30.46 -39.22 -4.25
CA ALA A 764 29.25 -39.58 -5.00
C ALA A 764 29.21 -41.06 -5.50
N GLY A 765 30.16 -41.90 -5.08
CA GLY A 765 30.10 -43.36 -5.25
C GLY A 765 30.27 -43.89 -6.68
N GLN A 766 30.76 -43.09 -7.63
CA GLN A 766 30.97 -43.49 -9.03
C GLN A 766 32.33 -43.06 -9.58
N SER A 767 32.81 -43.80 -10.60
CA SER A 767 34.15 -43.66 -11.20
C SER A 767 34.36 -42.43 -12.10
N VAL A 768 33.39 -41.50 -12.20
CA VAL A 768 33.44 -40.32 -13.08
C VAL A 768 33.22 -39.04 -12.25
N PRO A 769 34.11 -38.03 -12.28
CA PRO A 769 33.91 -36.79 -11.53
C PRO A 769 32.70 -35.98 -12.02
N HIS A 770 31.65 -35.90 -11.20
CA HIS A 770 30.44 -35.14 -11.44
C HIS A 770 29.79 -34.67 -10.13
N CYS A 771 28.79 -33.79 -10.24
CA CYS A 771 27.91 -33.42 -9.15
C CYS A 771 26.57 -34.14 -9.39
N HIS A 772 26.04 -34.79 -8.37
CA HIS A 772 24.86 -35.65 -8.44
C HIS A 772 23.83 -35.22 -7.40
N ILE A 773 22.56 -35.13 -7.80
CA ILE A 773 21.47 -34.77 -6.90
C ILE A 773 20.47 -35.92 -6.85
N HIS A 774 20.33 -36.48 -5.65
CA HIS A 774 19.25 -37.38 -5.27
C HIS A 774 18.05 -36.55 -4.84
N ILE A 775 16.89 -36.84 -5.40
CA ILE A 775 15.60 -36.29 -4.96
C ILE A 775 14.71 -37.46 -4.54
N ILE A 776 14.30 -37.45 -3.28
CA ILE A 776 13.58 -38.55 -2.65
C ILE A 776 12.25 -38.01 -2.10
N PRO A 777 11.09 -38.51 -2.56
CA PRO A 777 9.79 -38.10 -2.03
C PRO A 777 9.60 -38.64 -0.61
N ARG A 778 9.00 -37.80 0.24
CA ARG A 778 8.75 -38.03 1.67
C ARG A 778 7.27 -37.95 1.98
N ARG A 779 6.83 -38.57 3.07
CA ARG A 779 5.44 -38.51 3.56
C ARG A 779 5.42 -38.12 5.04
N LEU A 780 4.35 -37.43 5.46
CA LEU A 780 4.20 -37.02 6.85
C LEU A 780 4.29 -38.23 7.81
N GLY A 781 5.30 -38.24 8.68
CA GLY A 781 5.53 -39.31 9.66
C GLY A 781 6.20 -40.57 9.10
N ASP A 782 6.81 -40.53 7.91
CA ASP A 782 7.53 -41.68 7.33
C ASP A 782 8.78 -42.10 8.14
N PHE A 783 9.51 -41.15 8.73
CA PHE A 783 10.67 -41.39 9.58
C PHE A 783 10.70 -40.45 10.79
N ALA A 784 11.27 -40.92 11.90
CA ALA A 784 11.46 -40.11 13.11
C ALA A 784 12.56 -39.04 12.93
N ASN A 785 13.68 -39.39 12.27
CA ASN A 785 14.69 -38.44 11.83
C ASN A 785 14.82 -38.47 10.29
N ASN A 786 15.16 -37.34 9.69
CA ASN A 786 15.22 -37.23 8.21
C ASN A 786 16.28 -38.12 7.56
N ASP A 787 17.37 -38.44 8.26
CA ASP A 787 18.44 -39.29 7.72
C ASP A 787 18.17 -40.80 7.92
N ASP A 788 17.15 -41.18 8.70
CA ASP A 788 16.75 -42.59 8.86
C ASP A 788 16.23 -43.19 7.55
N ILE A 789 15.85 -42.37 6.56
CA ILE A 789 15.55 -42.84 5.20
C ILE A 789 16.76 -43.49 4.53
N TYR A 790 17.98 -42.99 4.78
CA TYR A 790 19.20 -43.63 4.27
C TYR A 790 19.47 -44.94 5.01
N ASN A 791 19.11 -45.01 6.30
CA ASN A 791 19.13 -46.25 7.06
C ASN A 791 18.11 -47.25 6.49
N GLU A 792 16.87 -46.87 6.15
CA GLU A 792 15.90 -47.79 5.52
C GLU A 792 16.38 -48.24 4.13
N ILE A 793 16.83 -47.31 3.27
CA ILE A 793 17.41 -47.63 1.95
C ILE A 793 18.55 -48.66 2.09
N THR A 794 19.32 -48.61 3.19
CA THR A 794 20.44 -49.53 3.46
C THR A 794 20.02 -50.80 4.24
N GLN A 795 19.01 -50.75 5.10
CA GLN A 795 18.56 -51.87 5.95
C GLN A 795 17.59 -52.80 5.21
N ASN A 796 16.71 -52.29 4.35
CA ASN A 796 15.93 -53.11 3.41
C ASN A 796 16.82 -53.86 2.40
N THR A 797 18.12 -53.54 2.32
CA THR A 797 19.11 -54.34 1.58
C THR A 797 19.49 -55.62 2.33
N LYS A 798 19.35 -55.70 3.66
CA LYS A 798 19.72 -56.88 4.46
C LYS A 798 18.67 -58.00 4.46
N GLU A 799 17.38 -57.68 4.50
CA GLU A 799 16.33 -58.72 4.53
C GLU A 799 16.24 -59.53 3.22
N LEU A 800 16.71 -58.96 2.10
CA LEU A 800 16.83 -59.67 0.82
C LEU A 800 18.05 -60.61 0.76
N LEU A 801 19.02 -60.46 1.66
CA LEU A 801 20.28 -61.23 1.67
C LEU A 801 20.28 -62.41 2.66
N THR A 802 19.26 -62.57 3.50
CA THR A 802 19.22 -63.59 4.57
C THR A 802 18.58 -64.93 4.17
N LYS A 803 18.54 -65.26 2.88
CA LYS A 803 18.02 -66.55 2.36
C LYS A 803 19.00 -67.38 1.52
N SER A 804 20.26 -67.49 1.96
CA SER A 804 21.07 -68.71 1.75
C SER A 804 22.33 -68.76 2.62
N ASP A 805 22.48 -69.86 3.34
CA ASP A 805 23.66 -70.40 4.04
C ASP A 805 24.35 -69.60 5.18
N PRO A 806 24.33 -70.09 6.44
CA PRO A 806 24.98 -69.47 7.59
C PRO A 806 26.45 -69.94 7.76
N ALA A 807 27.29 -69.77 6.74
CA ALA A 807 28.68 -70.25 6.76
C ALA A 807 29.69 -69.35 6.03
N ALA A 808 29.65 -68.02 6.25
CA ALA A 808 30.64 -67.08 5.69
C ALA A 808 30.87 -65.82 6.55
N GLU A 809 31.30 -65.97 7.81
CA GLU A 809 31.88 -64.84 8.57
C GLU A 809 33.34 -64.59 8.14
N THR A 810 33.56 -63.89 7.02
CA THR A 810 34.80 -63.12 6.78
C THR A 810 34.62 -62.10 5.65
N GLU A 811 35.37 -60.99 5.72
CA GLU A 811 35.37 -59.83 4.79
C GLU A 811 34.13 -58.92 4.76
N ARG A 812 34.24 -57.77 5.44
CA ARG A 812 33.40 -56.59 5.13
C ARG A 812 33.80 -56.02 3.76
N LYS A 813 33.15 -56.43 2.67
CA LYS A 813 33.27 -55.74 1.37
C LYS A 813 32.36 -54.52 1.31
N THR A 814 32.97 -53.34 1.31
CA THR A 814 32.32 -52.06 0.96
C THR A 814 32.15 -51.98 -0.56
N GLY A 815 31.06 -52.56 -1.08
CA GLY A 815 30.70 -52.45 -2.48
C GLY A 815 29.34 -53.09 -2.75
N VAL A 816 28.40 -52.32 -3.29
CA VAL A 816 27.14 -52.88 -3.80
C VAL A 816 27.45 -53.60 -5.10
N ASP A 817 27.24 -54.92 -5.13
CA ASP A 817 27.52 -55.72 -6.32
C ASP A 817 26.69 -55.23 -7.52
N ASN A 818 27.34 -55.18 -8.68
CA ASN A 818 26.77 -54.64 -9.91
C ASN A 818 26.18 -55.70 -10.82
N GLU A 819 26.36 -57.00 -10.52
CA GLU A 819 25.95 -58.10 -11.42
C GLU A 819 24.45 -58.44 -11.34
N GLU A 820 23.80 -58.32 -10.17
CA GLU A 820 22.34 -58.54 -10.05
C GLU A 820 21.49 -57.42 -10.67
N ARG A 821 22.10 -56.27 -10.96
CA ARG A 821 21.42 -55.11 -11.59
C ARG A 821 21.21 -55.34 -13.08
N LYS A 822 20.12 -56.03 -13.44
CA LYS A 822 19.68 -56.19 -14.84
C LYS A 822 19.59 -54.82 -15.55
N PRO A 823 20.31 -54.61 -16.66
CA PRO A 823 20.20 -53.39 -17.45
C PRO A 823 18.78 -53.22 -18.00
N ARG A 824 18.26 -52.00 -17.97
CA ARG A 824 16.99 -51.66 -18.64
C ARG A 824 17.20 -51.60 -20.15
N SER A 825 16.18 -51.96 -20.92
CA SER A 825 16.20 -51.75 -22.37
C SER A 825 16.08 -50.26 -22.72
N GLU A 826 16.61 -49.86 -23.88
CA GLU A 826 16.47 -48.48 -24.36
C GLU A 826 15.01 -48.07 -24.56
N GLN A 827 14.13 -49.02 -24.92
CA GLN A 827 12.69 -48.76 -25.09
C GLN A 827 12.00 -48.48 -23.74
N GLU A 828 12.30 -49.23 -22.69
CA GLU A 828 11.75 -48.98 -21.33
C GLU A 828 12.23 -47.65 -20.75
N MET A 829 13.48 -47.26 -21.03
CA MET A 829 13.99 -45.96 -20.66
C MET A 829 13.32 -44.84 -21.47
N ALA A 830 13.18 -45.02 -22.79
CA ALA A 830 12.54 -44.02 -23.65
C ALA A 830 11.06 -43.78 -23.30
N GLN A 831 10.33 -44.84 -22.91
CA GLN A 831 8.95 -44.72 -22.46
C GLN A 831 8.84 -43.97 -21.12
N GLU A 832 9.71 -44.26 -20.14
CA GLU A 832 9.70 -43.51 -18.86
C GLU A 832 10.15 -42.06 -19.05
N ALA A 833 11.18 -41.81 -19.85
CA ALA A 833 11.64 -40.45 -20.13
C ALA A 833 10.58 -39.62 -20.87
N LEU A 834 9.89 -40.19 -21.86
CA LEU A 834 8.77 -39.52 -22.54
C LEU A 834 7.62 -39.20 -21.57
N ARG A 835 7.31 -40.14 -20.66
CA ARG A 835 6.29 -39.97 -19.63
C ARG A 835 6.65 -38.87 -18.63
N LEU A 836 7.90 -38.84 -18.17
CA LEU A 836 8.41 -37.78 -17.29
C LEU A 836 8.48 -36.42 -18.02
N ALA A 837 8.86 -36.41 -19.30
CA ALA A 837 8.96 -35.20 -20.11
C ALA A 837 7.60 -34.50 -20.30
N SER A 838 6.50 -35.25 -20.34
CA SER A 838 5.16 -34.67 -20.50
C SER A 838 4.77 -33.72 -19.36
N PHE A 839 5.31 -33.91 -18.15
CA PHE A 839 5.09 -32.99 -17.02
C PHE A 839 5.84 -31.66 -17.13
N PHE A 840 6.73 -31.50 -18.12
CA PHE A 840 7.47 -30.27 -18.41
C PHE A 840 7.08 -29.65 -19.76
N GLN A 841 6.01 -30.15 -20.41
CA GLN A 841 5.48 -29.61 -21.67
C GLN A 841 4.21 -28.77 -21.48
N GLU A 842 3.79 -28.54 -20.24
CA GLU A 842 2.69 -27.63 -19.84
C GLU A 842 3.19 -26.26 -19.32
N GLU A 843 4.48 -25.94 -19.50
CA GLU A 843 5.06 -24.59 -19.28
C GLU A 843 5.11 -23.75 -20.57
#